data_AF-A0A964EMF2-F1
#
_entry.id   AF-A0A964EMF2-F1
#
_cell.length_a   1.000
_cell.length_b   1.000
_cell.length_c   1.000
_cell.angle_alpha   90.00
_cell.angle_beta   90.00
_cell.angle_gamma   90.00
#
_symmetry.space_group_name_H-M   'P 1'
#
loop_
_entity.id
_entity.type
_entity.pdbx_description
1 polymer ?
#
loop_
_entity_poly.entity_id
_entity_poly.type
_entity_poly.pdbx_seq_one_letter_code
_entity_poly.pdbx_strand_id
1 'polypeptide(L)'
;MFKREAHITLIGEGLLHSFSQVFFSKSRVLAGLLILVSFFDLNAGCSALLAVLIGQVTAILFNFNRELVRDGTYTYNEVLVGLALGVFYDFSLPYLVLLVITAMLTFFLTLWFASALGKKNLPFLSIPFLVAIWIVILGAGNFTSLVLKEKETISLAVYFPELFSGTTSTLQSLPGANAILLYLRSLGAILFQYNDLAGVIVAIAILISSRISFVLSIYGFLIGYLFYARLEGDFTPLVYSYIGFNFVLTAMALGGFFTVASRRSFLLLAFTIPVSALLISALHTLFTPYQLPLYSLPFNIVVWLFLGAMFLRSKTSGLELVTAQTFSPEENHYRHFNNKERFRAETHIHIALPVMGNWTVSQGHGGNITHKEDWQYAWDFDIRDDMGNTYRAPGLTNADFYCFDVPVVAPATGWVVKVQDGIDDNDPGEVNVQENWGNTVVIKHADHLYSKLSHFRKDSIKVKEGDYVRKGDVLGNCGSSGRSPEPHLHFQIQATPFIGSATMRYPIGYYLTVKDDAYTFHAFDIPAEGETVSNVHTTPLLADAFGLVPGKKLTFETEENGTTKTVTWEVFTNALNQTYLYCTSSGATAYFINNGTLFFFTAYYGKKDTLLHQFYLGAHKVLLGYYPGAEVTDRLMTDAFFAAPVRILQDFTAPFFHFIGASYTSRQEEADTRHHPKKLVIESQCQGEMGNRVYGTMTTRITLENHRIQQIEFIRNSRKTIAQCID
;
A
#
# COMPACT_ATOMS: atom_id res chain seq x y z
N MET A 1 34.00 18.70 -5.23
CA MET A 1 33.13 18.74 -6.42
C MET A 1 31.84 17.94 -6.19
N PHE A 2 31.90 16.64 -5.87
CA PHE A 2 30.74 15.77 -5.58
C PHE A 2 29.71 16.29 -4.55
N LYS A 3 30.14 16.88 -3.42
CA LYS A 3 29.21 17.45 -2.43
C LYS A 3 28.42 18.65 -2.98
N ARG A 4 29.05 19.48 -3.83
CA ARG A 4 28.43 20.69 -4.38
C ARG A 4 27.39 20.36 -5.46
N GLU A 5 27.70 19.40 -6.33
CA GLU A 5 26.74 18.89 -7.32
C GLU A 5 25.52 18.26 -6.64
N ALA A 6 25.73 17.46 -5.58
CA ALA A 6 24.64 16.88 -4.81
C ALA A 6 23.71 17.93 -4.18
N HIS A 7 24.25 19.07 -3.71
CA HIS A 7 23.42 20.16 -3.17
C HIS A 7 22.65 20.93 -4.25
N ILE A 8 23.24 21.16 -5.43
CA ILE A 8 22.55 21.83 -6.54
C ILE A 8 21.39 20.97 -7.04
N THR A 9 21.61 19.67 -7.23
CA THR A 9 20.53 18.74 -7.62
C THR A 9 19.43 18.70 -6.56
N LEU A 10 19.80 18.65 -5.27
CA LEU A 10 18.85 18.66 -4.16
C LEU A 10 17.96 19.91 -4.18
N ILE A 11 18.56 21.11 -4.30
CA ILE A 11 17.82 22.38 -4.34
C ILE A 11 16.92 22.45 -5.57
N GLY A 12 17.42 22.05 -6.74
CA GLY A 12 16.63 22.07 -7.98
C GLY A 12 15.41 21.15 -7.92
N GLU A 13 15.56 19.94 -7.41
CA GLU A 13 14.44 19.01 -7.22
C GLU A 13 13.49 19.49 -6.11
N GLY A 14 14.03 19.97 -4.99
CA GLY A 14 13.25 20.54 -3.89
C GLY A 14 12.40 21.73 -4.33
N LEU A 15 12.94 22.62 -5.15
CA LEU A 15 12.23 23.76 -5.71
C LEU A 15 11.06 23.30 -6.59
N LEU A 16 11.30 22.41 -7.56
CA LEU A 16 10.23 21.89 -8.41
C LEU A 16 9.14 21.20 -7.58
N HIS A 17 9.53 20.30 -6.68
CA HIS A 17 8.55 19.57 -5.88
C HIS A 17 7.79 20.49 -4.91
N SER A 18 8.38 21.60 -4.45
CA SER A 18 7.66 22.59 -3.62
C SER A 18 6.42 23.15 -4.33
N PHE A 19 6.53 23.44 -5.65
CA PHE A 19 5.39 23.92 -6.43
C PHE A 19 4.33 22.84 -6.62
N SER A 20 4.71 21.61 -6.98
CA SER A 20 3.72 20.53 -7.18
C SER A 20 3.09 20.00 -5.88
N GLN A 21 3.77 20.13 -4.74
CA GLN A 21 3.26 19.75 -3.42
C GLN A 21 2.08 20.60 -2.96
N VAL A 22 1.93 21.84 -3.47
CA VAL A 22 0.71 22.65 -3.27
C VAL A 22 -0.55 21.88 -3.73
N PHE A 23 -0.40 20.99 -4.71
CA PHE A 23 -1.44 20.11 -5.25
C PHE A 23 -1.24 18.63 -4.87
N PHE A 24 -0.52 18.36 -3.77
CA PHE A 24 -0.26 17.01 -3.24
C PHE A 24 0.45 16.06 -4.22
N SER A 25 1.33 16.59 -5.06
CA SER A 25 2.02 15.84 -6.12
C SER A 25 3.53 16.08 -6.11
N LYS A 26 4.27 15.11 -6.65
CA LYS A 26 5.72 15.22 -6.94
C LYS A 26 6.01 15.28 -8.45
N SER A 27 5.00 15.53 -9.28
CA SER A 27 5.17 15.62 -10.73
C SER A 27 5.99 16.85 -11.13
N ARG A 28 7.08 16.63 -11.85
CA ARG A 28 7.93 17.70 -12.41
C ARG A 28 7.23 18.49 -13.51
N VAL A 29 6.35 17.83 -14.28
CA VAL A 29 5.57 18.49 -15.34
C VAL A 29 4.55 19.44 -14.73
N LEU A 30 3.85 18.99 -13.68
CA LEU A 30 2.95 19.85 -12.92
C LEU A 30 3.71 21.05 -12.35
N ALA A 31 4.83 20.81 -11.67
CA ALA A 31 5.68 21.88 -11.14
C ALA A 31 6.07 22.92 -12.19
N GLY A 32 6.54 22.49 -13.36
CA GLY A 32 6.93 23.41 -14.45
C GLY A 32 5.77 24.28 -14.94
N LEU A 33 4.57 23.71 -15.08
CA LEU A 33 3.38 24.45 -15.48
C LEU A 33 2.88 25.40 -14.37
N LEU A 34 2.97 25.01 -13.10
CA LEU A 34 2.63 25.89 -11.97
C LEU A 34 3.62 27.06 -11.85
N ILE A 35 4.91 26.81 -12.08
CA ILE A 35 5.92 27.87 -12.15
C ILE A 35 5.56 28.81 -13.31
N LEU A 36 5.27 28.30 -14.51
CA LEU A 36 4.85 29.13 -15.65
C LEU A 36 3.66 30.03 -15.28
N VAL A 37 2.62 29.47 -14.66
CA VAL A 37 1.43 30.22 -14.23
C VAL A 37 1.78 31.26 -13.16
N SER A 38 2.69 30.96 -12.23
CA SER A 38 3.11 31.93 -11.21
C SER A 38 3.73 33.20 -11.79
N PHE A 39 4.34 33.11 -12.98
CA PHE A 39 4.93 34.24 -13.69
C PHE A 39 3.93 35.09 -14.48
N PHE A 40 2.63 34.76 -14.45
CA PHE A 40 1.58 35.65 -14.98
C PHE A 40 1.58 37.02 -14.30
N ASP A 41 2.04 37.05 -13.05
CA ASP A 41 2.53 38.23 -12.36
C ASP A 41 4.02 38.05 -12.06
N LEU A 42 4.86 38.92 -12.64
CA LEU A 42 6.31 38.77 -12.53
C LEU A 42 6.81 38.87 -11.08
N ASN A 43 6.16 39.71 -10.27
CA ASN A 43 6.53 39.89 -8.87
C ASN A 43 6.16 38.66 -8.05
N ALA A 44 4.97 38.08 -8.27
CA ALA A 44 4.54 36.84 -7.64
C ALA A 44 5.48 35.67 -7.95
N GLY A 45 5.78 35.42 -9.22
CA GLY A 45 6.66 34.32 -9.65
C GLY A 45 8.07 34.43 -9.07
N CYS A 46 8.70 35.60 -9.17
CA CYS A 46 10.04 35.83 -8.61
C CYS A 46 10.05 35.69 -7.08
N SER A 47 9.03 36.22 -6.39
CA SER A 47 8.93 36.16 -4.93
C SER A 47 8.74 34.72 -4.42
N ALA A 48 7.93 33.92 -5.13
CA ALA A 48 7.75 32.49 -4.84
C ALA A 48 9.06 31.70 -4.96
N LEU A 49 9.81 31.90 -6.05
CA LEU A 49 11.11 31.24 -6.23
C LEU A 49 12.11 31.64 -5.14
N LEU A 50 12.17 32.93 -4.80
CA LEU A 50 13.09 33.44 -3.79
C LEU A 50 12.73 32.91 -2.39
N ALA A 51 11.45 32.87 -2.03
CA ALA A 51 10.98 32.34 -0.75
C ALA A 51 11.36 30.86 -0.57
N VAL A 52 11.11 30.03 -1.59
CA VAL A 52 11.48 28.61 -1.57
C VAL A 52 13.00 28.43 -1.50
N LEU A 53 13.77 29.24 -2.23
CA LEU A 53 15.22 29.18 -2.19
C LEU A 53 15.75 29.47 -0.78
N ILE A 54 15.16 30.46 -0.10
CA ILE A 54 15.52 30.82 1.28
C ILE A 54 15.23 29.64 2.22
N GLY A 55 14.06 29.01 2.13
CA GLY A 55 13.71 27.83 2.93
C GLY A 55 14.63 26.63 2.66
N GLN A 56 14.89 26.32 1.39
CA GLN A 56 15.77 25.23 0.97
C GLN A 56 17.22 25.43 1.46
N VAL A 57 17.77 26.64 1.30
CA VAL A 57 19.11 26.99 1.79
C VAL A 57 19.16 26.90 3.31
N THR A 58 18.15 27.43 4.01
CA THR A 58 18.04 27.31 5.47
C THR A 58 18.01 25.84 5.88
N ALA A 59 17.22 25.01 5.21
CA ALA A 59 17.11 23.60 5.54
C ALA A 59 18.44 22.84 5.42
N ILE A 60 19.21 23.16 4.37
CA ILE A 60 20.53 22.56 4.11
C ILE A 60 21.56 23.06 5.13
N LEU A 61 21.59 24.38 5.43
CA LEU A 61 22.52 24.97 6.38
C LEU A 61 22.35 24.39 7.79
N PHE A 62 21.11 24.12 8.19
CA PHE A 62 20.78 23.53 9.50
C PHE A 62 20.75 21.99 9.51
N ASN A 63 21.14 21.33 8.41
CA ASN A 63 21.20 19.86 8.28
C ASN A 63 19.88 19.11 8.56
N PHE A 64 18.75 19.65 8.11
CA PHE A 64 17.48 18.93 8.16
C PHE A 64 17.45 17.73 7.19
N ASN A 65 16.47 16.83 7.38
CA ASN A 65 16.32 15.61 6.58
C ASN A 65 16.31 15.91 5.07
N ARG A 66 17.31 15.41 4.35
CA ARG A 66 17.51 15.69 2.91
C ARG A 66 16.39 15.15 2.02
N GLU A 67 15.70 14.08 2.41
CA GLU A 67 14.59 13.53 1.64
C GLU A 67 13.38 14.49 1.66
N LEU A 68 13.07 15.05 2.83
CA LEU A 68 11.98 16.03 3.01
C LEU A 68 12.29 17.41 2.40
N VAL A 69 13.58 17.73 2.27
CA VAL A 69 14.07 18.89 1.51
C VAL A 69 13.89 18.64 0.00
N ARG A 70 14.35 17.47 -0.47
CA ARG A 70 14.29 17.06 -1.88
C ARG A 70 12.88 17.00 -2.41
N ASP A 71 11.94 16.60 -1.57
CA ASP A 71 10.57 16.32 -1.96
C ASP A 71 9.61 17.50 -1.77
N GLY A 72 10.14 18.66 -1.34
CA GLY A 72 9.42 19.92 -1.19
C GLY A 72 8.53 20.00 0.07
N THR A 73 8.54 18.99 0.94
CA THR A 73 7.67 18.95 2.13
C THR A 73 7.89 20.14 3.06
N TYR A 74 9.14 20.58 3.25
CA TYR A 74 9.41 21.73 4.12
C TYR A 74 9.05 23.09 3.51
N THR A 75 8.96 23.19 2.19
CA THR A 75 9.07 24.47 1.49
C THR A 75 7.87 24.81 0.58
N TYR A 76 6.87 23.94 0.44
CA TYR A 76 5.67 24.27 -0.33
C TYR A 76 4.82 25.40 0.29
N ASN A 77 4.87 25.59 1.61
CA ASN A 77 4.20 26.73 2.25
C ASN A 77 4.86 28.06 1.86
N GLU A 78 6.17 28.06 1.59
CA GLU A 78 6.90 29.26 1.17
C GLU A 78 6.55 29.66 -0.26
N VAL A 79 6.17 28.71 -1.13
CA VAL A 79 5.59 29.01 -2.44
C VAL A 79 4.37 29.92 -2.25
N LEU A 80 3.42 29.51 -1.40
CA LEU A 80 2.19 30.27 -1.16
C LEU A 80 2.47 31.64 -0.54
N VAL A 81 3.42 31.74 0.39
CA VAL A 81 3.84 33.01 0.99
C VAL A 81 4.45 33.94 -0.05
N GLY A 82 5.39 33.45 -0.86
CA GLY A 82 6.04 34.26 -1.89
C GLY A 82 5.05 34.73 -2.96
N LEU A 83 4.11 33.87 -3.38
CA LEU A 83 3.05 34.25 -4.31
C LEU A 83 2.14 35.32 -3.71
N ALA A 84 1.63 35.10 -2.49
CA ALA A 84 0.74 36.05 -1.82
C ALA A 84 1.40 37.42 -1.68
N LEU A 85 2.64 37.47 -1.17
CA LEU A 85 3.38 38.70 -0.99
C LEU A 85 3.72 39.39 -2.32
N GLY A 86 4.17 38.65 -3.33
CA GLY A 86 4.53 39.24 -4.62
C GLY A 86 3.34 39.76 -5.44
N VAL A 87 2.12 39.29 -5.15
CA VAL A 87 0.91 39.88 -5.73
C VAL A 87 0.63 41.27 -5.14
N PHE A 88 0.88 41.48 -3.85
CA PHE A 88 0.51 42.71 -3.14
C PHE A 88 1.61 43.78 -3.06
N TYR A 89 2.88 43.40 -3.23
CA TYR A 89 4.02 44.29 -3.05
C TYR A 89 4.91 44.37 -4.29
N ASP A 90 5.44 45.56 -4.55
CA ASP A 90 6.46 45.79 -5.57
C ASP A 90 7.87 45.55 -5.05
N PHE A 91 8.77 45.13 -5.94
CA PHE A 91 10.17 44.90 -5.61
C PHE A 91 10.84 46.17 -5.13
N SER A 92 11.09 46.20 -3.83
CA SER A 92 11.80 47.26 -3.11
C SER A 92 12.65 46.63 -2.01
N LEU A 93 13.65 47.37 -1.51
CA LEU A 93 14.49 46.85 -0.43
C LEU A 93 13.67 46.50 0.83
N PRO A 94 12.70 47.32 1.31
CA PRO A 94 11.85 46.95 2.44
C PRO A 94 11.04 45.68 2.18
N TYR A 95 10.52 45.52 0.96
CA TYR A 95 9.80 44.31 0.57
C TYR A 95 10.69 43.06 0.57
N LEU A 96 11.90 43.15 0.03
CA LEU A 96 12.85 42.02 0.03
C LEU A 96 13.20 41.57 1.45
N VAL A 97 13.39 42.53 2.37
CA VAL A 97 13.61 42.22 3.79
C VAL A 97 12.39 41.53 4.39
N LEU A 98 11.18 42.04 4.13
CA LEU A 98 9.93 41.42 4.57
C LEU A 98 9.77 40.00 4.04
N LEU A 99 10.07 39.77 2.75
CA LEU A 99 9.99 38.47 2.11
C LEU A 99 10.95 37.47 2.76
N VAL A 100 12.19 37.87 3.05
CA VAL A 100 13.18 37.00 3.74
C VAL A 100 12.69 36.63 5.14
N ILE A 101 12.26 37.62 5.93
CA ILE A 101 11.78 37.38 7.29
C ILE A 101 10.55 36.45 7.27
N THR A 102 9.60 36.69 6.37
CA THR A 102 8.37 35.90 6.29
C THR A 102 8.64 34.50 5.78
N ALA A 103 9.54 34.32 4.80
CA ALA A 103 9.97 33.00 4.33
C ALA A 103 10.62 32.19 5.47
N MET A 104 11.55 32.80 6.22
CA MET A 104 12.17 32.15 7.38
C MET A 104 11.15 31.81 8.47
N LEU A 105 10.24 32.74 8.79
CA LEU A 105 9.14 32.50 9.74
C LEU A 105 8.30 31.30 9.30
N THR A 106 7.93 31.24 8.02
CA THR A 106 7.12 30.16 7.44
C THR A 106 7.83 28.82 7.50
N PHE A 107 9.12 28.78 7.22
CA PHE A 107 9.96 27.59 7.37
C PHE A 107 9.91 27.06 8.81
N PHE A 108 10.17 27.92 9.80
CA PHE A 108 10.16 27.51 11.20
C PHE A 108 8.77 27.13 11.71
N LEU A 109 7.71 27.82 11.28
CA LEU A 109 6.33 27.43 11.54
C LEU A 109 6.03 26.05 10.95
N THR A 110 6.51 25.76 9.72
CA THR A 110 6.35 24.46 9.08
C THR A 110 6.97 23.35 9.92
N LEU A 111 8.20 23.54 10.41
CA LEU A 111 8.86 22.58 11.28
C LEU A 111 8.12 22.39 12.62
N TRP A 112 7.66 23.49 13.21
CA TRP A 112 6.93 23.45 14.48
C TRP A 112 5.61 22.68 14.35
N PHE A 113 4.80 23.00 13.34
CA PHE A 113 3.55 22.29 13.09
C PHE A 113 3.78 20.82 12.68
N ALA A 114 4.80 20.54 11.87
CA ALA A 114 5.15 19.16 11.50
C ALA A 114 5.47 18.31 12.74
N SER A 115 6.22 18.87 13.70
CA SER A 115 6.52 18.20 14.97
C SER A 115 5.30 18.07 15.88
N ALA A 116 4.52 19.14 16.04
CA ALA A 116 3.36 19.17 16.94
C ALA A 116 2.22 18.25 16.48
N LEU A 117 1.92 18.25 15.19
CA LEU A 117 0.81 17.48 14.60
C LEU A 117 1.22 16.07 14.19
N GLY A 118 2.48 15.86 13.80
CA GLY A 118 3.01 14.55 13.45
C GLY A 118 2.89 13.53 14.58
N LYS A 119 3.02 13.95 15.85
CA LYS A 119 2.77 13.09 17.03
C LYS A 119 1.35 12.55 17.11
N LYS A 120 0.39 13.22 16.44
CA LYS A 120 -1.03 12.84 16.37
C LYS A 120 -1.39 12.26 14.99
N ASN A 121 -0.41 11.94 14.15
CA ASN A 121 -0.59 11.51 12.75
C ASN A 121 -1.39 12.51 11.88
N LEU A 122 -1.37 13.80 12.23
CA LEU A 122 -2.06 14.84 11.46
C LEU A 122 -1.07 15.64 10.59
N PRO A 123 -1.43 15.97 9.34
CA PRO A 123 -0.60 16.79 8.46
C PRO A 123 -0.68 18.27 8.84
N PHE A 124 0.38 19.05 8.61
CA PHE A 124 0.37 20.50 8.86
C PHE A 124 -0.27 21.33 7.73
N LEU A 125 -0.36 20.77 6.52
CA LEU A 125 -1.07 21.37 5.37
C LEU A 125 -0.63 22.83 5.11
N SER A 126 -1.55 23.75 4.82
CA SER A 126 -1.21 25.15 4.49
C SER A 126 -1.30 26.10 5.70
N ILE A 127 -1.40 25.56 6.91
CA ILE A 127 -1.47 26.36 8.15
C ILE A 127 -0.23 27.23 8.36
N PRO A 128 1.01 26.75 8.13
CA PRO A 128 2.19 27.61 8.28
C PRO A 128 2.13 28.86 7.39
N PHE A 129 1.70 28.71 6.13
CA PHE A 129 1.44 29.81 5.22
C PHE A 129 0.39 30.79 5.78
N LEU A 130 -0.76 30.28 6.25
CA LEU A 130 -1.85 31.11 6.78
C LEU A 130 -1.41 31.95 7.98
N VAL A 131 -0.72 31.34 8.93
CA VAL A 131 -0.24 32.03 10.13
C VAL A 131 0.79 33.10 9.74
N ALA A 132 1.72 32.79 8.85
CA ALA A 132 2.72 33.74 8.40
C ALA A 132 2.10 34.94 7.67
N ILE A 133 1.17 34.71 6.73
CA ILE A 133 0.55 35.79 5.96
C ILE A 133 -0.36 36.66 6.82
N TRP A 134 -1.10 36.11 7.78
CA TRP A 134 -1.92 36.90 8.70
C TRP A 134 -1.06 37.78 9.63
N ILE A 135 0.08 37.27 10.10
CA ILE A 135 1.05 38.09 10.86
C ILE A 135 1.51 39.29 10.01
N VAL A 136 1.82 39.05 8.73
CA VAL A 136 2.21 40.14 7.83
C VAL A 136 1.07 41.11 7.59
N ILE A 137 -0.15 40.64 7.26
CA ILE A 137 -1.30 41.51 6.97
C ILE A 137 -1.65 42.40 8.18
N LEU A 138 -1.71 41.82 9.39
CA LEU A 138 -2.02 42.56 10.61
C LEU A 138 -0.88 43.48 11.04
N GLY A 139 0.37 43.11 10.75
CA GLY A 139 1.56 43.85 11.14
C GLY A 139 1.95 44.97 10.19
N ALA A 140 1.89 44.73 8.87
CA ALA A 140 2.46 45.60 7.84
C ALA A 140 1.86 47.00 7.81
N GLY A 141 0.57 47.14 8.14
CA GLY A 141 -0.10 48.44 8.24
C GLY A 141 0.52 49.40 9.27
N ASN A 142 1.34 48.90 10.20
CA ASN A 142 2.05 49.72 11.19
C ASN A 142 3.39 50.28 10.65
N PHE A 143 3.80 49.91 9.44
CA PHE A 143 5.09 50.31 8.86
C PHE A 143 4.87 51.09 7.56
N THR A 144 5.18 52.39 7.57
CA THR A 144 4.95 53.31 6.43
C THR A 144 5.69 52.90 5.15
N SER A 145 6.83 52.21 5.26
CA SER A 145 7.58 51.69 4.11
C SER A 145 7.02 50.40 3.51
N LEU A 146 6.08 49.74 4.21
CA LEU A 146 5.42 48.49 3.81
C LEU A 146 3.93 48.73 3.48
N VAL A 147 3.56 49.96 3.16
CA VAL A 147 2.21 50.28 2.70
C VAL A 147 2.01 49.72 1.29
N LEU A 148 0.86 49.09 1.07
CA LEU A 148 0.39 48.64 -0.24
C LEU A 148 0.33 49.86 -1.17
N LYS A 149 1.25 49.97 -2.13
CA LYS A 149 1.18 51.02 -3.15
C LYS A 149 0.24 50.57 -4.27
N GLU A 150 -0.44 51.54 -4.90
CA GLU A 150 -1.16 51.27 -6.16
C GLU A 150 -0.15 50.71 -7.17
N LYS A 151 -0.35 49.44 -7.52
CA LYS A 151 0.61 48.62 -8.25
C LYS A 151 0.67 49.04 -9.71
N GLU A 152 1.87 49.32 -10.22
CA GLU A 152 2.12 49.27 -11.67
C GLU A 152 2.22 47.79 -12.07
N THR A 153 1.10 47.15 -12.37
CA THR A 153 1.06 45.71 -12.64
C THR A 153 1.86 45.34 -13.88
N ILE A 154 3.07 44.78 -13.70
CA ILE A 154 3.77 44.00 -14.72
C ILE A 154 3.11 42.61 -14.81
N SER A 155 1.88 42.59 -15.32
CA SER A 155 1.12 41.36 -15.55
C SER A 155 1.16 41.00 -17.03
N LEU A 156 1.37 39.72 -17.33
CA LEU A 156 1.31 39.20 -18.70
C LEU A 156 -0.05 39.47 -19.36
N ALA A 157 -1.13 39.61 -18.59
CA ALA A 157 -2.45 39.95 -19.11
C ALA A 157 -2.50 41.36 -19.73
N VAL A 158 -1.67 42.28 -19.26
CA VAL A 158 -1.57 43.65 -19.81
C VAL A 158 -0.81 43.63 -21.14
N TYR A 159 0.23 42.79 -21.26
CA TYR A 159 1.04 42.69 -22.47
C TYR A 159 0.42 41.81 -23.56
N PHE A 160 -0.39 40.81 -23.18
CA PHE A 160 -1.04 39.88 -24.10
C PHE A 160 -2.56 39.82 -23.90
N PRO A 161 -3.28 40.96 -23.96
CA PRO A 161 -4.70 41.02 -23.58
C PRO A 161 -5.59 40.14 -24.46
N GLU A 162 -5.26 39.97 -25.73
CA GLU A 162 -6.00 39.11 -26.67
C GLU A 162 -5.99 37.65 -26.26
N LEU A 163 -4.88 37.15 -25.73
CA LEU A 163 -4.77 35.75 -25.30
C LEU A 163 -5.68 35.47 -24.09
N PHE A 164 -5.67 36.37 -23.11
CA PHE A 164 -6.45 36.23 -21.88
C PHE A 164 -7.95 36.45 -22.14
N SER A 165 -8.30 37.52 -22.85
CA SER A 165 -9.70 37.83 -23.21
C SER A 165 -10.27 36.81 -24.20
N GLY A 166 -9.49 36.34 -25.17
CA GLY A 166 -9.87 35.31 -26.13
C GLY A 166 -10.13 33.95 -25.48
N THR A 167 -9.34 33.58 -24.46
CA THR A 167 -9.61 32.39 -23.64
C THR A 167 -10.95 32.53 -22.91
N THR A 168 -11.19 33.69 -22.31
CA THR A 168 -12.42 33.98 -21.57
C THR A 168 -13.66 33.93 -22.48
N SER A 169 -13.61 34.58 -23.65
CA SER A 169 -14.73 34.60 -24.60
C SER A 169 -15.03 33.21 -25.18
N THR A 170 -14.00 32.41 -25.44
CA THR A 170 -14.16 31.03 -25.90
C THR A 170 -14.90 30.20 -24.85
N LEU A 171 -14.50 30.30 -23.58
CA LEU A 171 -15.12 29.57 -22.48
C LEU A 171 -16.56 30.03 -22.20
N GLN A 172 -16.85 31.32 -22.38
CA GLN A 172 -18.21 31.88 -22.24
C GLN A 172 -19.20 31.33 -23.26
N SER A 173 -18.72 30.84 -24.41
CA SER A 173 -19.57 30.22 -25.43
C SER A 173 -20.06 28.81 -25.08
N LEU A 174 -19.47 28.18 -24.05
CA LEU A 174 -19.79 26.81 -23.65
C LEU A 174 -21.07 26.74 -22.79
N PRO A 175 -21.83 25.62 -22.87
CA PRO A 175 -22.96 25.40 -21.98
C PRO A 175 -22.49 25.29 -20.52
N GLY A 176 -23.13 26.03 -19.62
CA GLY A 176 -22.73 26.07 -18.20
C GLY A 176 -21.47 26.90 -17.91
N ALA A 177 -21.12 27.84 -18.80
CA ALA A 177 -19.92 28.68 -18.70
C ALA A 177 -19.67 29.29 -17.32
N ASN A 178 -20.70 29.74 -16.60
CA ASN A 178 -20.54 30.33 -15.26
C ASN A 178 -19.84 29.38 -14.27
N ALA A 179 -20.25 28.12 -14.22
CA ALA A 179 -19.64 27.13 -13.34
C ALA A 179 -18.22 26.78 -13.81
N ILE A 180 -18.00 26.70 -15.12
CA ILE A 180 -16.69 26.41 -15.73
C ILE A 180 -15.69 27.53 -15.41
N LEU A 181 -16.05 28.79 -15.67
CA LEU A 181 -15.19 29.95 -15.39
C LEU A 181 -14.88 30.05 -13.90
N LEU A 182 -15.88 29.86 -13.04
CA LEU A 182 -15.69 29.90 -11.59
C LEU A 182 -14.77 28.77 -11.10
N TYR A 183 -14.88 27.57 -11.68
CA TYR A 183 -13.96 26.46 -11.42
C TYR A 183 -12.53 26.80 -11.82
N LEU A 184 -12.34 27.29 -13.04
CA LEU A 184 -11.01 27.63 -13.58
C LEU A 184 -10.36 28.75 -12.77
N ARG A 185 -11.09 29.83 -12.46
CA ARG A 185 -10.58 30.91 -11.61
C ARG A 185 -10.27 30.44 -10.20
N SER A 186 -11.06 29.50 -9.66
CA SER A 186 -10.75 28.86 -8.36
C SER A 186 -9.42 28.10 -8.44
N LEU A 187 -9.15 27.35 -9.50
CA LEU A 187 -7.85 26.69 -9.67
C LEU A 187 -6.68 27.68 -9.77
N GLY A 188 -6.85 28.78 -10.53
CA GLY A 188 -5.86 29.84 -10.63
C GLY A 188 -5.63 30.55 -9.28
N ALA A 189 -6.68 30.74 -8.49
CA ALA A 189 -6.64 31.39 -7.18
C ALA A 189 -5.80 30.63 -6.14
N ILE A 190 -5.59 29.31 -6.30
CA ILE A 190 -4.63 28.54 -5.46
C ILE A 190 -3.21 29.13 -5.57
N LEU A 191 -2.87 29.67 -6.74
CA LEU A 191 -1.59 30.34 -7.02
C LEU A 191 -1.69 31.87 -6.98
N PHE A 192 -2.79 32.44 -6.46
CA PHE A 192 -3.07 33.88 -6.48
C PHE A 192 -3.17 34.48 -7.90
N GLN A 193 -3.52 33.66 -8.90
CA GLN A 193 -3.70 34.08 -10.29
C GLN A 193 -5.18 34.03 -10.68
N TYR A 194 -5.88 35.16 -10.54
CA TYR A 194 -7.34 35.24 -10.69
C TYR A 194 -7.82 35.38 -12.15
N ASN A 195 -7.37 34.50 -13.05
CA ASN A 195 -7.76 34.54 -14.46
C ASN A 195 -8.04 33.14 -15.04
N ASP A 196 -8.84 33.13 -16.11
CA ASP A 196 -9.35 31.90 -16.72
C ASP A 196 -8.25 31.06 -17.37
N LEU A 197 -7.26 31.70 -18.01
CA LEU A 197 -6.14 31.03 -18.66
C LEU A 197 -5.24 30.29 -17.64
N ALA A 198 -4.94 30.92 -16.51
CA ALA A 198 -4.21 30.29 -15.41
C ALA A 198 -4.94 29.03 -14.94
N GLY A 199 -6.26 29.12 -14.76
CA GLY A 199 -7.12 27.99 -14.43
C GLY A 199 -7.04 26.84 -15.44
N VAL A 200 -7.08 27.14 -16.73
CA VAL A 200 -6.97 26.14 -17.80
C VAL A 200 -5.62 25.42 -17.75
N ILE A 201 -4.53 26.17 -17.60
CA ILE A 201 -3.18 25.58 -17.53
C ILE A 201 -3.04 24.71 -16.27
N VAL A 202 -3.52 25.17 -15.11
CA VAL A 202 -3.53 24.38 -13.87
C VAL A 202 -4.37 23.10 -14.04
N ALA A 203 -5.55 23.19 -14.65
CA ALA A 203 -6.40 22.04 -14.91
C ALA A 203 -5.71 20.99 -15.80
N ILE A 204 -5.05 21.43 -16.88
CA ILE A 204 -4.25 20.57 -17.77
C ILE A 204 -3.06 19.97 -17.00
N ALA A 205 -2.40 20.75 -16.16
CA ALA A 205 -1.26 20.29 -15.38
C ALA A 205 -1.66 19.19 -14.39
N ILE A 206 -2.80 19.36 -13.70
CA ILE A 206 -3.39 18.33 -12.83
C ILE A 206 -3.74 17.10 -13.65
N LEU A 207 -4.42 17.24 -14.79
CA LEU A 207 -4.83 16.13 -15.66
C LEU A 207 -3.64 15.28 -16.13
N ILE A 208 -2.55 15.91 -16.57
CA ILE A 208 -1.32 15.22 -16.98
C ILE A 208 -0.70 14.49 -15.79
N SER A 209 -0.68 15.13 -14.62
CA SER A 209 -0.10 14.54 -13.41
C SER A 209 -0.92 13.37 -12.86
N SER A 210 -2.24 13.55 -12.72
CA SER A 210 -3.16 12.62 -12.07
C SER A 210 -4.59 12.86 -12.58
N ARG A 211 -5.11 11.87 -13.30
CA ARG A 211 -6.49 11.81 -13.79
C ARG A 211 -7.47 11.71 -12.62
N ILE A 212 -7.14 10.92 -11.58
CA ILE A 212 -7.98 10.81 -10.38
C ILE A 212 -8.05 12.17 -9.67
N SER A 213 -6.92 12.87 -9.50
CA SER A 213 -6.92 14.21 -8.90
C SER A 213 -7.74 15.20 -9.72
N PHE A 214 -7.66 15.12 -11.05
CA PHE A 214 -8.46 15.95 -11.95
C PHE A 214 -9.97 15.68 -11.77
N VAL A 215 -10.39 14.40 -11.74
CA VAL A 215 -11.79 14.03 -11.47
C VAL A 215 -12.23 14.52 -10.09
N LEU A 216 -11.40 14.35 -9.05
CA LEU A 216 -11.68 14.84 -7.71
C LEU A 216 -11.80 16.37 -7.65
N SER A 217 -10.97 17.10 -8.39
CA SER A 217 -11.01 18.56 -8.44
C SER A 217 -12.34 19.07 -9.04
N ILE A 218 -12.80 18.47 -10.13
CA ILE A 218 -14.11 18.77 -10.74
C ILE A 218 -15.23 18.37 -9.79
N TYR A 219 -15.18 17.15 -9.24
CA TYR A 219 -16.21 16.63 -8.36
C TYR A 219 -16.38 17.49 -7.11
N GLY A 220 -15.28 17.82 -6.43
CA GLY A 220 -15.27 18.68 -5.25
C GLY A 220 -15.87 20.05 -5.55
N PHE A 221 -15.40 20.71 -6.60
CA PHE A 221 -15.93 22.01 -6.99
C PHE A 221 -17.42 21.95 -7.34
N LEU A 222 -17.84 20.96 -8.14
CA LEU A 222 -19.24 20.83 -8.57
C LEU A 222 -20.19 20.58 -7.39
N ILE A 223 -19.82 19.72 -6.44
CA ILE A 223 -20.62 19.48 -5.24
C ILE A 223 -20.77 20.76 -4.42
N GLY A 224 -19.68 21.51 -4.20
CA GLY A 224 -19.73 22.78 -3.47
C GLY A 224 -20.56 23.83 -4.21
N TYR A 225 -20.35 23.98 -5.51
CA TYR A 225 -21.12 24.90 -6.36
C TYR A 225 -22.62 24.59 -6.34
N LEU A 226 -22.99 23.31 -6.52
CA LEU A 226 -24.39 22.88 -6.49
C LEU A 226 -25.00 23.08 -5.11
N PHE A 227 -24.25 22.88 -4.03
CA PHE A 227 -24.72 23.15 -2.68
C PHE A 227 -25.10 24.63 -2.50
N TYR A 228 -24.24 25.56 -2.91
CA TYR A 228 -24.55 27.00 -2.93
C TYR A 228 -25.77 27.29 -3.83
N ALA A 229 -25.79 26.74 -5.04
CA ALA A 229 -26.88 26.99 -6.00
C ALA A 229 -28.25 26.47 -5.50
N ARG A 230 -28.30 25.35 -4.76
CA ARG A 230 -29.55 24.75 -4.29
C ARG A 230 -30.05 25.29 -2.96
N LEU A 231 -29.16 25.84 -2.14
CA LEU A 231 -29.53 26.46 -0.87
C LEU A 231 -29.58 27.98 -0.95
N GLU A 232 -29.57 28.54 -2.17
CA GLU A 232 -29.57 29.98 -2.43
C GLU A 232 -28.47 30.72 -1.64
N GLY A 233 -27.30 30.07 -1.53
CA GLY A 233 -26.15 30.60 -0.82
C GLY A 233 -25.54 31.81 -1.52
N ASP A 234 -24.92 32.69 -0.73
CA ASP A 234 -24.24 33.87 -1.26
C ASP A 234 -23.01 33.48 -2.09
N PHE A 235 -23.05 33.74 -3.40
CA PHE A 235 -21.93 33.47 -4.31
C PHE A 235 -20.82 34.52 -4.23
N THR A 236 -21.01 35.65 -3.53
CA THR A 236 -20.02 36.74 -3.43
C THR A 236 -18.62 36.22 -3.06
N PRO A 237 -18.45 35.37 -2.04
CA PRO A 237 -17.14 34.85 -1.68
C PRO A 237 -16.52 33.97 -2.76
N LEU A 238 -17.34 33.17 -3.46
CA LEU A 238 -16.90 32.31 -4.55
C LEU A 238 -16.51 33.13 -5.78
N VAL A 239 -17.22 34.23 -6.06
CA VAL A 239 -17.02 35.04 -7.26
C VAL A 239 -15.87 36.04 -7.10
N TYR A 240 -15.73 36.67 -5.94
CA TYR A 240 -14.75 37.74 -5.76
C TYR A 240 -13.46 37.26 -5.08
N SER A 241 -13.56 36.31 -4.15
CA SER A 241 -12.38 35.75 -3.47
C SER A 241 -11.98 34.38 -4.03
N TYR A 242 -12.75 33.82 -4.97
CA TYR A 242 -12.46 32.55 -5.66
C TYR A 242 -12.20 31.37 -4.72
N ILE A 243 -12.78 31.40 -3.52
CA ILE A 243 -12.52 30.43 -2.45
C ILE A 243 -13.08 29.03 -2.71
N GLY A 244 -13.70 28.81 -3.88
CA GLY A 244 -14.10 27.49 -4.38
C GLY A 244 -12.94 26.50 -4.48
N PHE A 245 -11.68 26.98 -4.47
CA PHE A 245 -10.52 26.11 -4.38
C PHE A 245 -10.45 25.31 -3.08
N ASN A 246 -11.09 25.77 -2.00
CA ASN A 246 -11.19 24.98 -0.76
C ASN A 246 -11.92 23.66 -1.02
N PHE A 247 -12.93 23.64 -1.90
CA PHE A 247 -13.61 22.41 -2.29
C PHE A 247 -12.69 21.50 -3.09
N VAL A 248 -11.93 22.07 -4.03
CA VAL A 248 -10.96 21.34 -4.85
C VAL A 248 -9.89 20.68 -3.99
N LEU A 249 -9.22 21.44 -3.13
CA LEU A 249 -8.16 20.92 -2.26
C LEU A 249 -8.71 19.90 -1.26
N THR A 250 -9.91 20.13 -0.71
CA THR A 250 -10.56 19.16 0.20
C THR A 250 -10.84 17.84 -0.52
N ALA A 251 -11.36 17.89 -1.75
CA ALA A 251 -11.64 16.70 -2.54
C ALA A 251 -10.38 15.94 -2.93
N MET A 252 -9.32 16.63 -3.37
CA MET A 252 -8.04 15.99 -3.68
C MET A 252 -7.39 15.36 -2.44
N ALA A 253 -7.38 16.09 -1.31
CA ALA A 253 -6.80 15.62 -0.06
C ALA A 253 -7.55 14.40 0.50
N LEU A 254 -8.87 14.49 0.66
CA LEU A 254 -9.68 13.45 1.30
C LEU A 254 -10.19 12.38 0.34
N GLY A 255 -10.10 12.56 -0.97
CA GLY A 255 -10.61 11.61 -1.97
C GLY A 255 -9.55 10.78 -2.67
N GLY A 256 -8.26 11.09 -2.52
CA GLY A 256 -7.20 10.34 -3.20
C GLY A 256 -5.79 10.46 -2.62
N PHE A 257 -5.50 11.52 -1.85
CA PHE A 257 -4.19 11.67 -1.23
C PHE A 257 -4.10 11.01 0.15
N PHE A 258 -4.92 11.42 1.12
CA PHE A 258 -4.91 10.83 2.47
C PHE A 258 -5.80 9.60 2.60
N THR A 259 -6.85 9.51 1.78
CA THR A 259 -7.67 8.30 1.67
C THR A 259 -7.45 7.65 0.30
N VAL A 260 -7.59 6.33 0.25
CA VAL A 260 -7.54 5.61 -1.00
C VAL A 260 -8.78 5.92 -1.84
N ALA A 261 -8.57 6.39 -3.07
CA ALA A 261 -9.64 6.72 -4.00
C ALA A 261 -10.54 5.51 -4.23
N SER A 262 -11.83 5.67 -3.95
CA SER A 262 -12.83 4.60 -3.97
C SER A 262 -14.25 5.17 -4.02
N ARG A 263 -15.25 4.37 -4.41
CA ARG A 263 -16.68 4.76 -4.34
C ARG A 263 -17.04 5.36 -2.98
N ARG A 264 -16.52 4.81 -1.89
CA ARG A 264 -16.79 5.28 -0.52
C ARG A 264 -16.12 6.61 -0.23
N SER A 265 -14.90 6.86 -0.73
CA SER A 265 -14.26 8.17 -0.62
C SER A 265 -15.05 9.27 -1.37
N PHE A 266 -15.65 8.97 -2.53
CA PHE A 266 -16.52 9.92 -3.23
C PHE A 266 -17.82 10.19 -2.46
N LEU A 267 -18.42 9.16 -1.85
CA LEU A 267 -19.59 9.35 -0.97
C LEU A 267 -19.25 10.19 0.26
N LEU A 268 -18.06 10.03 0.83
CA LEU A 268 -17.58 10.89 1.90
C LEU A 268 -17.51 12.36 1.44
N LEU A 269 -16.98 12.62 0.25
CA LEU A 269 -16.87 13.98 -0.30
C LEU A 269 -18.23 14.63 -0.53
N ALA A 270 -19.26 13.85 -0.90
CA ALA A 270 -20.63 14.35 -0.99
C ALA A 270 -21.15 14.92 0.36
N PHE A 271 -20.57 14.51 1.48
CA PHE A 271 -20.85 15.06 2.81
C PHE A 271 -19.86 16.15 3.25
N THR A 272 -18.55 15.92 3.11
CA THR A 272 -17.52 16.85 3.65
C THR A 272 -17.41 18.15 2.87
N ILE A 273 -17.74 18.16 1.57
CA ILE A 273 -17.70 19.39 0.75
C ILE A 273 -18.81 20.36 1.15
N PRO A 274 -20.08 19.96 1.35
CA PRO A 274 -21.11 20.80 1.97
C PRO A 274 -20.71 21.37 3.34
N VAL A 275 -20.05 20.58 4.19
CA VAL A 275 -19.54 21.08 5.48
C VAL A 275 -18.48 22.17 5.26
N SER A 276 -17.58 21.98 4.29
CA SER A 276 -16.61 23.01 3.89
C SER A 276 -17.30 24.28 3.37
N ALA A 277 -18.38 24.14 2.60
CA ALA A 277 -19.18 25.25 2.08
C ALA A 277 -19.82 26.08 3.20
N LEU A 278 -20.42 25.43 4.20
CA LEU A 278 -20.97 26.10 5.38
C LEU A 278 -19.88 26.78 6.21
N LEU A 279 -18.74 26.10 6.38
CA LEU A 279 -17.61 26.63 7.13
C LEU A 279 -17.03 27.89 6.47
N ILE A 280 -16.97 27.92 5.13
CA ILE A 280 -16.61 29.11 4.37
C ILE A 280 -17.53 30.29 4.73
N SER A 281 -18.85 30.10 4.67
CA SER A 281 -19.80 31.19 4.97
C SER A 281 -19.66 31.67 6.42
N ALA A 282 -19.56 30.73 7.37
CA ALA A 282 -19.43 31.05 8.79
C ALA A 282 -18.11 31.81 9.10
N LEU A 283 -17.00 31.33 8.56
CA LEU A 283 -15.70 31.96 8.77
C LEU A 283 -15.63 33.32 8.07
N HIS A 284 -16.23 33.47 6.89
CA HIS A 284 -16.28 34.76 6.21
C HIS A 284 -16.91 35.82 7.12
N THR A 285 -18.09 35.53 7.66
CA THR A 285 -18.76 36.45 8.60
C THR A 285 -17.88 36.80 9.81
N LEU A 286 -17.12 35.83 10.31
CA LEU A 286 -16.23 36.03 11.47
C LEU A 286 -14.98 36.85 11.14
N PHE A 287 -14.41 36.70 9.94
CA PHE A 287 -13.11 37.28 9.58
C PHE A 287 -13.21 38.65 8.92
N THR A 288 -14.34 38.98 8.27
CA THR A 288 -14.54 40.29 7.63
C THR A 288 -14.28 41.49 8.54
N PRO A 289 -14.73 41.53 9.81
CA PRO A 289 -14.46 42.66 10.70
C PRO A 289 -12.96 42.93 10.94
N TYR A 290 -12.13 41.90 10.82
CA TYR A 290 -10.68 41.97 11.00
C TYR A 290 -9.92 42.17 9.69
N GLN A 291 -10.62 42.28 8.56
CA GLN A 291 -10.04 42.38 7.21
C GLN A 291 -9.07 41.24 6.89
N LEU A 292 -9.28 40.06 7.49
CA LEU A 292 -8.45 38.89 7.29
C LEU A 292 -9.00 38.00 6.17
N PRO A 293 -8.19 37.67 5.15
CA PRO A 293 -8.60 36.70 4.15
C PRO A 293 -8.64 35.29 4.73
N LEU A 294 -9.68 34.53 4.35
CA LEU A 294 -9.84 33.12 4.78
C LEU A 294 -8.80 32.19 4.16
N TYR A 295 -8.44 32.45 2.90
CA TYR A 295 -7.61 31.59 2.07
C TYR A 295 -8.00 30.10 2.21
N SER A 296 -7.05 29.22 2.55
CA SER A 296 -7.23 27.78 2.65
C SER A 296 -7.69 27.29 4.03
N LEU A 297 -8.03 28.18 4.97
CA LEU A 297 -8.42 27.79 6.34
C LEU A 297 -9.58 26.77 6.38
N PRO A 298 -10.69 26.94 5.61
CA PRO A 298 -11.78 25.97 5.60
C PRO A 298 -11.32 24.56 5.20
N PHE A 299 -10.49 24.47 4.15
CA PHE A 299 -9.88 23.21 3.71
C PHE A 299 -9.09 22.53 4.83
N ASN A 300 -8.21 23.27 5.53
CA ASN A 300 -7.36 22.69 6.57
C ASN A 300 -8.20 22.12 7.73
N ILE A 301 -9.22 22.85 8.18
CA ILE A 301 -10.11 22.42 9.27
C ILE A 301 -10.85 21.14 8.89
N VAL A 302 -11.44 21.08 7.70
CA VAL A 302 -12.21 19.90 7.26
C VAL A 302 -11.31 18.65 7.17
N VAL A 303 -10.09 18.79 6.63
CA VAL A 303 -9.14 17.68 6.56
C VAL A 303 -8.74 17.19 7.95
N TRP A 304 -8.42 18.10 8.87
CA TRP A 304 -8.04 17.71 10.24
C TRP A 304 -9.18 17.02 10.99
N LEU A 305 -10.40 17.56 10.92
CA LEU A 305 -11.56 16.96 11.56
C LEU A 305 -11.79 15.54 11.05
N PHE A 306 -11.72 15.35 9.73
CA PHE A 306 -11.91 14.03 9.12
C PHE A 306 -10.79 13.04 9.49
N LEU A 307 -9.52 13.42 9.32
CA LEU A 307 -8.40 12.52 9.62
C LEU A 307 -8.35 12.17 11.12
N GLY A 308 -8.58 13.14 11.99
CA GLY A 308 -8.69 12.91 13.43
C GLY A 308 -9.78 11.88 13.77
N ALA A 309 -10.94 11.97 13.13
CA ALA A 309 -12.01 10.99 13.30
C ALA A 309 -11.64 9.60 12.74
N MET A 310 -10.91 9.53 11.62
CA MET A 310 -10.51 8.24 11.03
C MET A 310 -9.52 7.47 11.89
N PHE A 311 -8.60 8.14 12.59
CA PHE A 311 -7.65 7.48 13.48
C PHE A 311 -8.29 6.86 14.74
N LEU A 312 -9.53 7.25 15.08
CA LEU A 312 -10.25 6.70 16.23
C LEU A 312 -11.07 5.43 15.90
N ARG A 313 -11.07 4.98 14.64
CA ARG A 313 -11.87 3.82 14.21
C ARG A 313 -11.22 2.50 14.63
N SER A 314 -12.00 1.63 15.29
CA SER A 314 -11.59 0.26 15.62
C SER A 314 -11.63 -0.69 14.41
N LYS A 315 -12.42 -0.37 13.38
CA LYS A 315 -12.47 -1.08 12.09
C LYS A 315 -12.27 -0.10 10.95
N THR A 316 -11.25 -0.33 10.13
CA THR A 316 -10.88 0.52 8.98
C THR A 316 -11.65 0.18 7.70
N SER A 317 -12.47 -0.87 7.70
CA SER A 317 -13.14 -1.37 6.49
C SER A 317 -13.89 -0.25 5.72
N GLY A 318 -13.64 -0.18 4.41
CA GLY A 318 -14.38 0.68 3.49
C GLY A 318 -13.76 2.03 3.18
N LEU A 319 -13.44 2.82 4.20
CA LEU A 319 -12.74 4.09 4.05
C LEU A 319 -11.35 3.89 4.64
N GLU A 320 -10.39 3.66 3.75
CA GLU A 320 -9.06 3.22 4.11
C GLU A 320 -8.07 4.37 3.84
N LEU A 321 -7.25 4.67 4.86
CA LEU A 321 -6.21 5.69 4.76
C LEU A 321 -5.04 5.16 3.93
N VAL A 322 -4.37 6.05 3.21
CA VAL A 322 -3.12 5.72 2.51
C VAL A 322 -2.03 5.50 3.56
N THR A 323 -1.50 4.28 3.64
CA THR A 323 -0.49 3.88 4.63
C THR A 323 0.92 4.29 4.22
N ALA A 324 1.22 4.31 2.92
CA ALA A 324 2.49 4.74 2.36
C ALA A 324 2.23 5.68 1.18
N GLN A 325 2.56 6.96 1.35
CA GLN A 325 2.24 8.01 0.37
C GLN A 325 3.20 7.99 -0.82
N THR A 326 2.66 7.85 -2.03
CA THR A 326 3.45 7.96 -3.28
C THR A 326 3.27 9.28 -4.02
N PHE A 327 2.44 10.20 -3.50
CA PHE A 327 2.14 11.51 -4.10
C PHE A 327 1.49 11.39 -5.49
N SER A 328 0.80 10.27 -5.73
CA SER A 328 -0.07 10.02 -6.88
C SER A 328 -1.27 9.19 -6.42
N PRO A 329 -2.50 9.73 -6.52
CA PRO A 329 -3.71 8.96 -6.18
C PRO A 329 -3.88 7.67 -6.97
N GLU A 330 -3.45 7.63 -8.25
CA GLU A 330 -3.47 6.41 -9.06
C GLU A 330 -2.56 5.34 -8.46
N GLU A 331 -1.32 5.70 -8.14
CA GLU A 331 -0.37 4.75 -7.58
C GLU A 331 -0.79 4.28 -6.18
N ASN A 332 -1.28 5.19 -5.33
CA ASN A 332 -1.88 4.85 -4.03
C ASN A 332 -3.04 3.86 -4.21
N HIS A 333 -3.92 4.10 -5.18
CA HIS A 333 -5.08 3.28 -5.47
C HIS A 333 -4.69 1.87 -5.95
N TYR A 334 -3.85 1.77 -6.96
CA TYR A 334 -3.46 0.47 -7.51
C TYR A 334 -2.61 -0.35 -6.54
N ARG A 335 -1.67 0.28 -5.81
CA ARG A 335 -0.89 -0.41 -4.77
C ARG A 335 -1.80 -0.94 -3.67
N HIS A 336 -2.76 -0.13 -3.22
CA HIS A 336 -3.71 -0.54 -2.21
C HIS A 336 -4.55 -1.74 -2.69
N PHE A 337 -5.15 -1.63 -3.87
CA PHE A 337 -5.98 -2.69 -4.44
C PHE A 337 -5.18 -3.98 -4.65
N ASN A 338 -3.99 -3.89 -5.25
CA ASN A 338 -3.12 -5.03 -5.46
C ASN A 338 -2.71 -5.67 -4.12
N ASN A 339 -2.25 -4.89 -3.14
CA ASN A 339 -1.89 -5.43 -1.82
C ASN A 339 -3.08 -6.09 -1.14
N LYS A 340 -4.29 -5.54 -1.28
CA LYS A 340 -5.50 -6.13 -0.73
C LYS A 340 -5.85 -7.43 -1.44
N GLU A 341 -5.78 -7.54 -2.76
CA GLU A 341 -6.04 -8.82 -3.43
C GLU A 341 -5.01 -9.88 -3.07
N ARG A 342 -3.73 -9.50 -2.97
CA ARG A 342 -2.62 -10.42 -2.72
C ARG A 342 -2.52 -10.90 -1.27
N PHE A 343 -2.82 -10.01 -0.32
CA PHE A 343 -2.51 -10.22 1.10
C PHE A 343 -3.72 -10.05 2.04
N ARG A 344 -4.96 -9.95 1.54
CA ARG A 344 -6.15 -9.76 2.39
C ARG A 344 -6.38 -10.89 3.39
N ALA A 345 -6.04 -12.12 3.02
CA ALA A 345 -6.17 -13.29 3.90
C ALA A 345 -4.94 -13.46 4.81
N GLU A 346 -3.83 -12.78 4.51
CA GLU A 346 -2.60 -12.89 5.28
C GLU A 346 -2.83 -12.43 6.72
N THR A 347 -2.33 -13.24 7.66
CA THR A 347 -2.41 -12.97 9.09
C THR A 347 -1.04 -12.64 9.63
N HIS A 348 -0.97 -11.88 10.74
CA HIS A 348 0.32 -11.50 11.32
C HIS A 348 1.14 -12.70 11.83
N ILE A 349 0.49 -13.77 12.28
CA ILE A 349 1.14 -15.01 12.72
C ILE A 349 0.66 -16.17 11.85
N HIS A 350 1.57 -16.79 11.12
CA HIS A 350 1.20 -17.91 10.24
C HIS A 350 1.10 -19.19 11.07
N ILE A 351 -0.11 -19.67 11.27
CA ILE A 351 -0.41 -20.95 11.94
C ILE A 351 -0.26 -22.08 10.92
N ALA A 352 0.66 -23.01 11.15
CA ALA A 352 0.81 -24.23 10.35
C ALA A 352 -0.10 -25.35 10.87
N LEU A 353 -0.23 -26.43 10.10
CA LEU A 353 -0.91 -27.62 10.60
C LEU A 353 -0.10 -28.22 11.76
N PRO A 354 -0.75 -28.65 12.85
CA PRO A 354 -0.07 -29.19 14.03
C PRO A 354 0.39 -30.65 13.86
N VAL A 355 0.52 -31.12 12.62
CA VAL A 355 0.76 -32.54 12.29
C VAL A 355 1.88 -32.71 11.26
N MET A 356 2.49 -33.89 11.25
CA MET A 356 3.47 -34.29 10.25
C MET A 356 2.84 -35.30 9.27
N GLY A 357 3.11 -35.14 7.97
CA GLY A 357 2.57 -36.01 6.93
C GLY A 357 1.15 -35.66 6.51
N ASN A 358 0.46 -36.62 5.89
CA ASN A 358 -0.90 -36.48 5.39
C ASN A 358 -1.90 -36.86 6.48
N TRP A 359 -2.83 -35.97 6.78
CA TRP A 359 -3.92 -36.18 7.74
C TRP A 359 -5.24 -35.76 7.10
N THR A 360 -6.33 -36.44 7.42
CA THR A 360 -7.66 -36.07 6.95
C THR A 360 -8.37 -35.19 7.99
N VAL A 361 -9.04 -34.13 7.53
CA VAL A 361 -9.93 -33.33 8.35
C VAL A 361 -11.20 -34.14 8.61
N SER A 362 -11.27 -34.82 9.75
CA SER A 362 -12.41 -35.67 10.11
C SER A 362 -13.63 -34.84 10.49
N GLN A 363 -13.41 -33.67 11.09
CA GLN A 363 -14.41 -32.65 11.30
C GLN A 363 -13.85 -31.24 11.08
N GLY A 364 -14.52 -30.45 10.25
CA GLY A 364 -14.10 -29.09 9.91
C GLY A 364 -14.86 -28.00 10.68
N HIS A 365 -14.71 -26.76 10.22
CA HIS A 365 -15.49 -25.64 10.71
C HIS A 365 -17.00 -25.83 10.43
N GLY A 366 -17.83 -25.60 11.45
CA GLY A 366 -19.28 -25.81 11.38
C GLY A 366 -19.68 -27.28 11.26
N GLY A 367 -18.83 -28.19 11.74
CA GLY A 367 -19.02 -29.63 11.66
C GLY A 367 -20.31 -30.14 12.32
N ASN A 368 -20.74 -31.33 11.89
CA ASN A 368 -22.06 -31.87 12.24
C ASN A 368 -22.18 -32.41 13.68
N ILE A 369 -21.06 -32.66 14.37
CA ILE A 369 -21.04 -33.34 15.69
C ILE A 369 -20.77 -32.33 16.82
N THR A 370 -19.51 -31.98 17.05
CA THR A 370 -19.03 -31.19 18.20
C THR A 370 -18.66 -29.75 17.83
N HIS A 371 -18.34 -29.47 16.57
CA HIS A 371 -17.97 -28.11 16.10
C HIS A 371 -19.18 -27.22 15.82
N LYS A 372 -19.92 -26.90 16.88
CA LYS A 372 -21.09 -26.01 16.86
C LYS A 372 -20.92 -24.88 17.86
N GLU A 373 -21.68 -23.79 17.65
CA GLU A 373 -21.73 -22.64 18.57
C GLU A 373 -20.33 -22.11 18.90
N ASP A 374 -19.93 -22.17 20.18
CA ASP A 374 -18.63 -21.67 20.65
C ASP A 374 -17.44 -22.46 20.08
N TRP A 375 -17.63 -23.69 19.61
CA TRP A 375 -16.57 -24.56 19.07
C TRP A 375 -16.61 -24.70 17.54
N GLN A 376 -17.39 -23.86 16.86
CA GLN A 376 -17.62 -23.97 15.41
C GLN A 376 -16.37 -23.77 14.53
N TYR A 377 -15.26 -23.22 15.05
CA TYR A 377 -14.04 -22.97 14.28
C TYR A 377 -12.87 -23.89 14.70
N ALA A 378 -13.17 -25.10 15.18
CA ALA A 378 -12.17 -26.12 15.44
C ALA A 378 -11.96 -27.05 14.21
N TRP A 379 -10.94 -27.90 14.31
CA TRP A 379 -10.66 -29.02 13.41
C TRP A 379 -10.32 -30.26 14.21
N ASP A 380 -10.84 -31.40 13.75
CA ASP A 380 -10.39 -32.71 14.16
C ASP A 380 -9.63 -33.35 12.99
N PHE A 381 -8.49 -33.95 13.29
CA PHE A 381 -7.64 -34.61 12.32
C PHE A 381 -7.46 -36.09 12.67
N ASP A 382 -7.60 -36.96 11.66
CA ASP A 382 -7.26 -38.39 11.73
C ASP A 382 -6.33 -38.79 10.57
N ILE A 383 -5.87 -40.05 10.56
CA ILE A 383 -5.10 -40.60 9.44
C ILE A 383 -5.91 -41.76 8.85
N ARG A 384 -6.00 -41.79 7.51
CA ARG A 384 -6.77 -42.80 6.77
C ARG A 384 -5.92 -43.51 5.74
N ASP A 385 -6.26 -44.76 5.45
CA ASP A 385 -5.71 -45.50 4.32
C ASP A 385 -6.37 -45.10 2.98
N ASP A 386 -5.91 -45.69 1.88
CA ASP A 386 -6.44 -45.41 0.53
C ASP A 386 -7.92 -45.81 0.35
N MET A 387 -8.45 -46.66 1.24
CA MET A 387 -9.87 -47.02 1.28
C MET A 387 -10.70 -46.12 2.20
N GLY A 388 -10.05 -45.16 2.88
CA GLY A 388 -10.67 -44.22 3.80
C GLY A 388 -10.86 -44.74 5.22
N ASN A 389 -10.27 -45.87 5.60
CA ASN A 389 -10.38 -46.42 6.95
C ASN A 389 -9.41 -45.73 7.92
N THR A 390 -9.85 -45.49 9.15
CA THR A 390 -9.04 -44.85 10.22
C THR A 390 -8.11 -45.83 10.94
N TYR A 391 -8.23 -47.14 10.69
CA TYR A 391 -7.49 -48.20 11.37
C TYR A 391 -7.10 -49.38 10.46
N ARG A 392 -6.16 -50.19 10.94
CA ARG A 392 -5.82 -51.51 10.39
C ARG A 392 -6.70 -52.56 11.05
N ALA A 393 -7.28 -53.47 10.28
CA ALA A 393 -8.09 -54.55 10.85
C ALA A 393 -7.28 -55.33 11.93
N PRO A 394 -7.87 -55.59 13.11
CA PRO A 394 -9.31 -55.60 13.39
C PRO A 394 -9.91 -54.28 13.94
N GLY A 395 -9.12 -53.27 14.31
CA GLY A 395 -9.65 -52.00 14.86
C GLY A 395 -10.20 -52.10 16.28
N LEU A 396 -9.66 -52.99 17.11
CA LEU A 396 -10.17 -53.27 18.46
C LEU A 396 -9.39 -52.54 19.55
N THR A 397 -8.18 -52.08 19.24
CA THR A 397 -7.30 -51.37 20.17
C THR A 397 -6.83 -50.06 19.57
N ASN A 398 -6.47 -49.08 20.41
CA ASN A 398 -5.95 -47.80 19.92
C ASN A 398 -4.73 -47.95 19.01
N ALA A 399 -3.89 -48.96 19.23
CA ALA A 399 -2.72 -49.23 18.40
C ALA A 399 -3.05 -49.65 16.96
N ASP A 400 -4.30 -50.05 16.69
CA ASP A 400 -4.77 -50.37 15.34
C ASP A 400 -5.02 -49.10 14.50
N PHE A 401 -5.26 -47.95 15.14
CA PHE A 401 -5.57 -46.68 14.46
C PHE A 401 -4.31 -45.99 13.97
N TYR A 402 -4.35 -45.49 12.72
CA TYR A 402 -3.14 -44.97 12.06
C TYR A 402 -2.58 -43.71 12.72
N CYS A 403 -3.43 -42.88 13.33
CA CYS A 403 -3.04 -41.64 14.00
C CYS A 403 -2.60 -41.83 15.45
N PHE A 404 -2.83 -43.00 16.07
CA PHE A 404 -2.45 -43.22 17.46
C PHE A 404 -0.92 -43.29 17.63
N ASP A 405 -0.41 -42.63 18.67
CA ASP A 405 1.01 -42.49 18.98
C ASP A 405 1.85 -41.79 17.90
N VAL A 406 1.21 -41.05 16.98
CA VAL A 406 1.89 -40.23 15.96
C VAL A 406 2.23 -38.84 16.52
N PRO A 407 3.45 -38.29 16.25
CA PRO A 407 3.85 -36.98 16.76
C PRO A 407 2.94 -35.82 16.34
N VAL A 408 2.63 -34.97 17.31
CA VAL A 408 1.92 -33.69 17.16
C VAL A 408 2.90 -32.55 17.43
N VAL A 409 2.86 -31.51 16.60
CA VAL A 409 3.85 -30.42 16.62
C VAL A 409 3.24 -29.05 16.89
N ALA A 410 4.07 -28.13 17.36
CA ALA A 410 3.71 -26.74 17.55
C ALA A 410 3.33 -26.07 16.21
N PRO A 411 2.11 -25.53 16.07
CA PRO A 411 1.63 -24.95 14.81
C PRO A 411 2.29 -23.59 14.51
N ALA A 412 2.77 -22.89 15.53
CA ALA A 412 3.55 -21.67 15.38
C ALA A 412 4.44 -21.47 16.61
N THR A 413 5.40 -20.56 16.49
CA THR A 413 6.27 -20.17 17.60
C THR A 413 5.46 -19.50 18.71
N GLY A 414 5.76 -19.80 19.98
CA GLY A 414 5.03 -19.24 21.11
C GLY A 414 5.46 -19.78 22.46
N TRP A 415 4.74 -19.36 23.50
CA TRP A 415 4.95 -19.81 24.88
C TRP A 415 3.86 -20.80 25.27
N VAL A 416 4.24 -21.95 25.83
CA VAL A 416 3.28 -22.89 26.41
C VAL A 416 2.70 -22.27 27.67
N VAL A 417 1.39 -22.04 27.69
CA VAL A 417 0.70 -21.36 28.81
C VAL A 417 -0.21 -22.28 29.61
N LYS A 418 -0.56 -23.45 29.07
CA LYS A 418 -1.32 -24.46 29.79
C LYS A 418 -0.94 -25.86 29.31
N VAL A 419 -0.77 -26.78 30.25
CA VAL A 419 -0.61 -28.22 29.98
C VAL A 419 -1.54 -29.00 30.91
N GLN A 420 -2.25 -29.98 30.34
CA GLN A 420 -2.99 -31.01 31.07
C GLN A 420 -2.54 -32.36 30.53
N ASP A 421 -2.06 -33.24 31.40
CA ASP A 421 -1.60 -34.59 31.05
C ASP A 421 -2.00 -35.59 32.16
N GLY A 422 -1.82 -36.89 31.90
CA GLY A 422 -2.08 -37.98 32.85
C GLY A 422 -3.48 -38.58 32.79
N ILE A 423 -4.35 -38.09 31.89
CA ILE A 423 -5.69 -38.65 31.62
C ILE A 423 -5.52 -39.91 30.77
N ASP A 424 -6.18 -41.01 31.15
CA ASP A 424 -6.17 -42.26 30.39
C ASP A 424 -6.78 -42.08 28.98
N ASP A 425 -6.20 -42.79 28.01
CA ASP A 425 -6.77 -42.94 26.68
C ASP A 425 -8.01 -43.85 26.76
N ASN A 426 -9.09 -43.52 26.05
CA ASN A 426 -10.29 -44.35 26.00
C ASN A 426 -10.04 -45.61 25.17
N ASP A 427 -10.75 -46.70 25.48
CA ASP A 427 -10.88 -47.80 24.53
C ASP A 427 -11.73 -47.35 23.31
N PRO A 428 -11.45 -47.86 22.09
CA PRO A 428 -12.24 -47.49 20.91
C PRO A 428 -13.75 -47.65 21.11
N GLY A 429 -14.50 -46.58 20.84
CA GLY A 429 -15.95 -46.48 21.03
C GLY A 429 -16.39 -45.82 22.34
N GLU A 430 -15.52 -45.72 23.34
CA GLU A 430 -15.79 -45.09 24.64
C GLU A 430 -15.40 -43.61 24.66
N VAL A 431 -15.94 -42.83 25.61
CA VAL A 431 -15.60 -41.41 25.78
C VAL A 431 -15.55 -40.98 27.25
N ASN A 432 -14.60 -40.12 27.60
CA ASN A 432 -14.55 -39.43 28.89
C ASN A 432 -15.11 -38.00 28.77
N VAL A 433 -16.39 -37.84 29.11
CA VAL A 433 -17.07 -36.53 29.09
C VAL A 433 -16.81 -35.68 30.33
N GLN A 434 -16.29 -36.26 31.42
CA GLN A 434 -15.94 -35.51 32.63
C GLN A 434 -14.68 -34.67 32.37
N GLU A 435 -13.67 -35.29 31.75
CA GLU A 435 -12.45 -34.62 31.31
C GLU A 435 -12.50 -34.42 29.80
N ASN A 436 -13.55 -33.71 29.35
CA ASN A 436 -13.95 -33.60 27.93
C ASN A 436 -12.79 -33.29 26.95
N TRP A 437 -11.80 -32.48 27.34
CA TRP A 437 -10.69 -32.09 26.46
C TRP A 437 -9.48 -33.02 26.50
N GLY A 438 -9.45 -34.00 27.42
CA GLY A 438 -8.34 -34.93 27.57
C GLY A 438 -7.01 -34.23 27.84
N ASN A 439 -5.92 -34.94 27.55
CA ASN A 439 -4.58 -34.37 27.62
C ASN A 439 -4.46 -33.26 26.57
N THR A 440 -4.02 -32.06 26.97
CA THR A 440 -4.16 -30.81 26.22
C THR A 440 -2.95 -29.89 26.40
N VAL A 441 -2.56 -29.21 25.32
CA VAL A 441 -1.52 -28.15 25.33
C VAL A 441 -2.12 -26.86 24.75
N VAL A 442 -1.91 -25.72 25.45
CA VAL A 442 -2.26 -24.38 24.98
C VAL A 442 -1.00 -23.54 24.80
N ILE A 443 -0.84 -22.91 23.63
CA ILE A 443 0.32 -22.09 23.27
C ILE A 443 -0.15 -20.66 22.98
N LYS A 444 0.50 -19.67 23.59
CA LYS A 444 0.31 -18.24 23.31
C LYS A 444 1.25 -17.81 22.19
N HIS A 445 0.70 -17.25 21.11
CA HIS A 445 1.47 -16.71 19.98
C HIS A 445 1.54 -15.18 19.98
N ALA A 446 0.45 -14.52 20.35
CA ALA A 446 0.35 -13.07 20.51
C ALA A 446 -0.75 -12.73 21.53
N ASP A 447 -0.94 -11.45 21.81
CA ASP A 447 -2.09 -11.02 22.61
C ASP A 447 -3.39 -11.39 21.89
N HIS A 448 -4.29 -12.05 22.63
CA HIS A 448 -5.54 -12.61 22.13
C HIS A 448 -5.39 -13.66 21.01
N LEU A 449 -4.23 -14.30 20.87
CA LEU A 449 -4.02 -15.37 19.89
C LEU A 449 -3.34 -16.58 20.52
N TYR A 450 -4.10 -17.66 20.70
CA TYR A 450 -3.65 -18.92 21.28
C TYR A 450 -4.05 -20.09 20.39
N SER A 451 -3.21 -21.12 20.33
CA SER A 451 -3.61 -22.44 19.82
C SER A 451 -3.85 -23.41 20.96
N LYS A 452 -4.85 -24.29 20.82
CA LYS A 452 -5.12 -25.40 21.73
C LYS A 452 -5.14 -26.70 20.93
N LEU A 453 -4.41 -27.68 21.42
CA LEU A 453 -4.34 -29.04 20.91
C LEU A 453 -4.81 -29.98 22.02
N SER A 454 -5.68 -30.93 21.72
CA SER A 454 -6.33 -31.81 22.70
C SER A 454 -6.32 -33.28 22.24
N HIS A 455 -6.68 -34.19 23.15
CA HIS A 455 -6.69 -35.64 22.94
C HIS A 455 -5.29 -36.26 22.75
N PHE A 456 -4.26 -35.71 23.39
CA PHE A 456 -2.93 -36.33 23.40
C PHE A 456 -2.95 -37.70 24.09
N ARG A 457 -2.03 -38.59 23.69
CA ARG A 457 -1.80 -39.88 24.34
C ARG A 457 -1.30 -39.66 25.76
N LYS A 458 -1.78 -40.47 26.71
CA LYS A 458 -1.37 -40.38 28.11
C LYS A 458 0.15 -40.39 28.26
N ASP A 459 0.66 -39.46 29.07
CA ASP A 459 2.09 -39.33 29.43
C ASP A 459 3.01 -39.10 28.21
N SER A 460 2.46 -38.59 27.10
CA SER A 460 3.23 -38.34 25.87
C SER A 460 3.67 -36.89 25.70
N ILE A 461 3.10 -35.95 26.47
CA ILE A 461 3.42 -34.52 26.34
C ILE A 461 4.84 -34.25 26.83
N LYS A 462 5.67 -33.66 25.96
CA LYS A 462 7.11 -33.43 26.19
C LYS A 462 7.44 -32.02 26.70
N VAL A 463 6.46 -31.12 26.67
CA VAL A 463 6.61 -29.70 27.04
C VAL A 463 5.92 -29.40 28.36
N LYS A 464 6.36 -28.35 29.05
CA LYS A 464 5.77 -27.85 30.31
C LYS A 464 5.33 -26.39 30.18
N GLU A 465 4.43 -25.97 31.06
CA GLU A 465 4.03 -24.57 31.16
C GLU A 465 5.27 -23.66 31.38
N GLY A 466 5.36 -22.60 30.57
CA GLY A 466 6.50 -21.68 30.54
C GLY A 466 7.57 -22.02 29.48
N ASP A 467 7.50 -23.16 28.81
CA ASP A 467 8.44 -23.47 27.72
C ASP A 467 8.19 -22.58 26.49
N TYR A 468 9.26 -22.22 25.80
CA TYR A 468 9.21 -21.56 24.50
C TYR A 468 9.38 -22.60 23.40
N VAL A 469 8.40 -22.68 22.50
CA VAL A 469 8.39 -23.63 21.37
C VAL A 469 8.47 -22.88 20.04
N ARG A 470 9.15 -23.49 19.07
CA ARG A 470 9.20 -23.05 17.66
C ARG A 470 8.21 -23.86 16.84
N LYS A 471 7.72 -23.27 15.74
CA LYS A 471 6.93 -24.00 14.74
C LYS A 471 7.63 -25.32 14.37
N GLY A 472 6.91 -26.44 14.50
CA GLY A 472 7.42 -27.78 14.19
C GLY A 472 8.07 -28.53 15.37
N ASP A 473 8.27 -27.90 16.53
CA ASP A 473 8.73 -28.61 17.72
C ASP A 473 7.69 -29.65 18.17
N VAL A 474 8.13 -30.85 18.54
CA VAL A 474 7.24 -31.93 18.98
C VAL A 474 6.68 -31.62 20.36
N LEU A 475 5.35 -31.59 20.47
CA LEU A 475 4.63 -31.32 21.72
C LEU A 475 4.31 -32.60 22.49
N GLY A 476 3.96 -33.66 21.77
CA GLY A 476 3.55 -34.97 22.30
C GLY A 476 3.05 -35.84 21.17
N ASN A 477 2.31 -36.91 21.48
CA ASN A 477 1.76 -37.80 20.47
C ASN A 477 0.22 -37.80 20.51
N CYS A 478 -0.41 -38.01 19.35
CA CYS A 478 -1.85 -38.14 19.20
C CYS A 478 -2.34 -39.39 19.95
N GLY A 479 -3.46 -39.26 20.66
CA GLY A 479 -4.05 -40.30 21.49
C GLY A 479 -5.56 -40.35 21.35
N SER A 480 -6.23 -40.78 22.42
CA SER A 480 -7.69 -40.88 22.51
C SER A 480 -8.20 -40.54 23.92
N SER A 481 -7.55 -39.60 24.62
CA SER A 481 -8.01 -39.13 25.94
C SER A 481 -9.17 -38.14 25.84
N GLY A 482 -10.05 -38.08 26.84
CA GLY A 482 -11.18 -37.12 26.88
C GLY A 482 -12.37 -37.53 26.01
N ARG A 483 -13.08 -36.59 25.37
CA ARG A 483 -14.23 -36.91 24.51
C ARG A 483 -13.78 -37.33 23.10
N SER A 484 -13.03 -38.43 23.04
CA SER A 484 -12.45 -38.98 21.82
C SER A 484 -12.89 -40.44 21.64
N PRO A 485 -13.91 -40.73 20.78
CA PRO A 485 -14.42 -42.09 20.59
C PRO A 485 -13.49 -42.96 19.74
N GLU A 486 -12.67 -42.35 18.89
CA GLU A 486 -11.58 -42.97 18.15
C GLU A 486 -10.38 -42.02 18.22
N PRO A 487 -9.13 -42.52 18.19
CA PRO A 487 -7.96 -41.67 18.18
C PRO A 487 -8.04 -40.57 17.11
N HIS A 488 -7.84 -39.32 17.53
CA HIS A 488 -7.79 -38.15 16.65
C HIS A 488 -7.18 -36.95 17.38
N LEU A 489 -6.77 -35.93 16.63
CA LEU A 489 -6.26 -34.68 17.17
C LEU A 489 -7.30 -33.56 17.03
N HIS A 490 -7.76 -33.02 18.16
CA HIS A 490 -8.53 -31.77 18.17
C HIS A 490 -7.60 -30.57 18.16
N PHE A 491 -7.85 -29.63 17.26
CA PHE A 491 -7.09 -28.39 17.09
C PHE A 491 -8.01 -27.17 16.99
N GLN A 492 -7.67 -26.09 17.69
CA GLN A 492 -8.37 -24.82 17.55
C GLN A 492 -7.50 -23.61 17.82
N ILE A 493 -7.92 -22.47 17.28
CA ILE A 493 -7.44 -21.14 17.69
C ILE A 493 -8.47 -20.49 18.62
N GLN A 494 -8.00 -19.78 19.64
CA GLN A 494 -8.84 -19.15 20.66
C GLN A 494 -8.25 -17.83 21.18
N ALA A 495 -9.10 -16.98 21.79
CA ALA A 495 -8.73 -15.64 22.24
C ALA A 495 -8.14 -15.59 23.67
N THR A 496 -8.31 -16.66 24.43
CA THR A 496 -8.00 -16.75 25.87
C THR A 496 -7.16 -18.00 26.18
N PRO A 497 -6.39 -18.02 27.28
CA PRO A 497 -5.46 -19.11 27.56
C PRO A 497 -6.12 -20.38 28.15
N PHE A 498 -7.43 -20.38 28.40
CA PHE A 498 -8.09 -21.44 29.15
C PHE A 498 -8.52 -22.62 28.25
N ILE A 499 -8.38 -23.84 28.76
CA ILE A 499 -8.93 -25.04 28.12
C ILE A 499 -10.46 -24.91 28.04
N GLY A 500 -11.02 -25.21 26.87
CA GLY A 500 -12.46 -25.08 26.59
C GLY A 500 -12.94 -23.69 26.17
N SER A 501 -12.02 -22.73 25.99
CA SER A 501 -12.37 -21.40 25.47
C SER A 501 -13.04 -21.48 24.09
N ALA A 502 -13.90 -20.50 23.81
CA ALA A 502 -14.55 -20.36 22.51
C ALA A 502 -13.51 -20.19 21.39
N THR A 503 -13.80 -20.83 20.27
CA THR A 503 -12.98 -20.84 19.06
C THR A 503 -13.03 -19.50 18.35
N MET A 504 -11.94 -19.17 17.68
CA MET A 504 -11.80 -17.98 16.83
C MET A 504 -11.52 -18.43 15.41
N ARG A 505 -12.23 -17.85 14.44
CA ARG A 505 -11.95 -18.09 13.03
C ARG A 505 -10.57 -17.55 12.67
N TYR A 506 -9.66 -18.43 12.31
CA TYR A 506 -8.28 -18.09 11.96
C TYR A 506 -7.76 -19.07 10.89
N PRO A 507 -7.20 -18.64 9.76
CA PRO A 507 -6.79 -19.54 8.69
C PRO A 507 -5.47 -20.29 8.99
N ILE A 508 -5.27 -21.43 8.32
CA ILE A 508 -3.97 -22.07 8.23
C ILE A 508 -3.12 -21.31 7.20
N GLY A 509 -1.89 -20.96 7.58
CA GLY A 509 -1.00 -20.10 6.81
C GLY A 509 -0.66 -20.68 5.44
N TYR A 510 -0.09 -21.90 5.39
CA TYR A 510 0.19 -22.60 4.15
C TYR A 510 -0.04 -24.10 4.35
N TYR A 511 -0.78 -24.74 3.45
CA TYR A 511 -0.97 -26.18 3.44
C TYR A 511 -1.24 -26.69 2.02
N LEU A 512 -1.20 -28.00 1.88
CA LEU A 512 -1.57 -28.69 0.65
C LEU A 512 -2.79 -29.54 0.91
N THR A 513 -3.69 -29.63 -0.06
CA THR A 513 -4.68 -30.71 -0.12
C THR A 513 -4.22 -31.76 -1.13
N VAL A 514 -4.43 -33.03 -0.81
CA VAL A 514 -4.04 -34.17 -1.64
C VAL A 514 -5.28 -34.90 -2.11
N LYS A 515 -5.42 -35.06 -3.43
CA LYS A 515 -6.49 -35.86 -4.04
C LYS A 515 -5.96 -36.58 -5.27
N ASP A 516 -6.13 -37.89 -5.34
CA ASP A 516 -5.71 -38.72 -6.48
C ASP A 516 -4.24 -38.43 -6.90
N ASP A 517 -3.32 -38.40 -5.93
CA ASP A 517 -1.89 -38.06 -6.11
C ASP A 517 -1.59 -36.61 -6.58
N ALA A 518 -2.61 -35.78 -6.77
CA ALA A 518 -2.48 -34.37 -7.12
C ALA A 518 -2.49 -33.47 -5.88
N TYR A 519 -1.57 -32.50 -5.86
CA TYR A 519 -1.45 -31.51 -4.79
C TYR A 519 -2.08 -30.19 -5.21
N THR A 520 -2.88 -29.61 -4.33
CA THR A 520 -3.34 -28.21 -4.49
C THR A 520 -2.77 -27.38 -3.36
N PHE A 521 -2.17 -26.24 -3.70
CA PHE A 521 -1.58 -25.33 -2.72
C PHE A 521 -2.58 -24.30 -2.23
N HIS A 522 -2.64 -24.14 -0.91
CA HIS A 522 -3.51 -23.19 -0.24
C HIS A 522 -2.68 -22.23 0.63
N ALA A 523 -3.06 -20.96 0.62
CA ALA A 523 -2.43 -19.91 1.42
C ALA A 523 -3.49 -19.11 2.17
N PHE A 524 -3.39 -19.10 3.49
CA PHE A 524 -4.31 -18.44 4.40
C PHE A 524 -5.77 -18.85 4.20
N ASP A 525 -5.99 -20.16 4.12
CA ASP A 525 -7.30 -20.75 3.92
C ASP A 525 -7.69 -21.69 5.06
N ILE A 526 -8.92 -22.19 5.03
CA ILE A 526 -9.53 -23.06 6.04
C ILE A 526 -9.74 -24.44 5.41
N PRO A 527 -8.99 -25.47 5.84
CA PRO A 527 -9.22 -26.85 5.41
C PRO A 527 -10.67 -27.28 5.61
N ALA A 528 -11.27 -27.86 4.57
CA ALA A 528 -12.64 -28.34 4.60
C ALA A 528 -12.73 -29.77 5.15
N GLU A 529 -13.89 -30.12 5.71
CA GLU A 529 -14.17 -31.48 6.20
C GLU A 529 -14.04 -32.50 5.06
N GLY A 530 -13.34 -33.60 5.33
CA GLY A 530 -13.04 -34.67 4.37
C GLY A 530 -11.78 -34.45 3.52
N GLU A 531 -11.14 -33.28 3.59
CA GLU A 531 -9.89 -33.04 2.85
C GLU A 531 -8.70 -33.71 3.54
N THR A 532 -7.84 -34.36 2.74
CA THR A 532 -6.52 -34.80 3.20
C THR A 532 -5.53 -33.65 3.05
N VAL A 533 -4.97 -33.20 4.15
CA VAL A 533 -4.08 -32.04 4.25
C VAL A 533 -2.67 -32.43 4.68
N SER A 534 -1.69 -31.62 4.27
CA SER A 534 -0.31 -31.72 4.74
C SER A 534 0.38 -30.36 4.79
N ASN A 535 1.42 -30.27 5.62
CA ASN A 535 2.30 -29.10 5.65
C ASN A 535 3.15 -29.03 4.37
N VAL A 536 3.50 -27.80 3.96
CA VAL A 536 4.42 -27.59 2.85
C VAL A 536 5.85 -27.84 3.32
N HIS A 537 6.53 -28.76 2.64
CA HIS A 537 7.94 -29.06 2.81
C HIS A 537 8.75 -28.42 1.67
N THR A 538 9.83 -27.74 2.04
CA THR A 538 10.73 -27.13 1.07
C THR A 538 11.70 -28.14 0.48
N THR A 539 12.03 -27.97 -0.79
CA THR A 539 13.09 -28.70 -1.46
C THR A 539 14.40 -27.92 -1.34
N PRO A 540 15.53 -28.54 -0.91
CA PRO A 540 16.82 -27.86 -0.81
C PRO A 540 17.24 -27.11 -2.07
N LEU A 541 17.05 -27.71 -3.26
CA LEU A 541 17.33 -27.09 -4.57
C LEU A 541 16.64 -25.72 -4.73
N LEU A 542 15.35 -25.63 -4.38
CA LEU A 542 14.55 -24.42 -4.49
C LEU A 542 14.93 -23.41 -3.40
N ALA A 543 15.05 -23.89 -2.16
CA ALA A 543 15.40 -23.07 -1.01
C ALA A 543 16.75 -22.36 -1.18
N ASP A 544 17.75 -23.05 -1.72
CA ASP A 544 19.10 -22.50 -1.95
C ASP A 544 19.14 -21.58 -3.17
N ALA A 545 18.47 -21.96 -4.27
CA ALA A 545 18.40 -21.16 -5.49
C ALA A 545 17.75 -19.78 -5.24
N PHE A 546 16.65 -19.76 -4.48
CA PHE A 546 15.96 -18.55 -4.04
C PHE A 546 16.42 -18.05 -2.66
N GLY A 547 17.49 -18.65 -2.11
CA GLY A 547 18.21 -18.24 -0.90
C GLY A 547 19.04 -16.99 -1.15
N LEU A 548 18.36 -15.90 -1.51
CA LEU A 548 18.93 -14.60 -1.87
C LEU A 548 19.24 -13.79 -0.60
N VAL A 549 20.32 -14.16 0.08
CA VAL A 549 20.80 -13.46 1.28
C VAL A 549 21.57 -12.18 0.93
N PRO A 550 21.58 -11.14 1.80
CA PRO A 550 22.32 -9.90 1.55
C PRO A 550 23.80 -10.14 1.21
N GLY A 551 24.30 -9.43 0.20
CA GLY A 551 25.65 -9.58 -0.36
C GLY A 551 25.79 -10.67 -1.43
N LYS A 552 24.79 -11.54 -1.62
CA LYS A 552 24.78 -12.51 -2.73
C LYS A 552 24.71 -11.75 -4.06
N LYS A 553 25.51 -12.20 -5.03
CA LYS A 553 25.54 -11.68 -6.40
C LYS A 553 25.07 -12.76 -7.36
N LEU A 554 24.32 -12.36 -8.38
CA LEU A 554 23.96 -13.20 -9.50
C LEU A 554 24.29 -12.45 -10.79
N THR A 555 25.12 -13.05 -11.62
CA THR A 555 25.53 -12.49 -12.90
C THR A 555 24.94 -13.30 -14.03
N PHE A 556 24.27 -12.61 -14.94
CA PHE A 556 23.62 -13.20 -16.09
C PHE A 556 24.24 -12.69 -17.39
N GLU A 557 24.46 -13.59 -18.34
CA GLU A 557 24.70 -13.27 -19.73
C GLU A 557 23.42 -13.40 -20.53
N THR A 558 23.08 -12.34 -21.29
CA THR A 558 21.92 -12.30 -22.17
C THR A 558 22.37 -12.01 -23.58
N GLU A 559 21.87 -12.77 -24.55
CA GLU A 559 22.12 -12.49 -25.97
C GLU A 559 20.96 -11.67 -26.55
N GLU A 560 21.25 -10.46 -27.04
CA GLU A 560 20.25 -9.59 -27.66
C GLU A 560 20.82 -9.05 -28.98
N ASN A 561 20.18 -9.38 -30.11
CA ASN A 561 20.60 -8.99 -31.46
C ASN A 561 22.07 -9.33 -31.79
N GLY A 562 22.56 -10.49 -31.35
CA GLY A 562 23.93 -10.95 -31.58
C GLY A 562 25.01 -10.25 -30.74
N THR A 563 24.61 -9.46 -29.72
CA THR A 563 25.52 -8.88 -28.73
C THR A 563 25.26 -9.49 -27.36
N THR A 564 26.29 -10.02 -26.72
CA THR A 564 26.23 -10.50 -25.34
C THR A 564 26.28 -9.31 -24.38
N LYS A 565 25.28 -9.21 -23.50
CA LYS A 565 25.26 -8.26 -22.40
C LYS A 565 25.34 -9.00 -21.08
N THR A 566 26.23 -8.53 -20.20
CA THR A 566 26.35 -9.05 -18.83
C THR A 566 25.57 -8.13 -17.88
N VAL A 567 24.74 -8.72 -17.02
CA VAL A 567 23.92 -8.02 -16.02
C VAL A 567 24.16 -8.66 -14.66
N THR A 568 24.60 -7.86 -13.68
CA THR A 568 24.80 -8.33 -12.31
C THR A 568 23.72 -7.78 -11.39
N TRP A 569 23.13 -8.66 -10.60
CA TRP A 569 22.23 -8.35 -9.50
C TRP A 569 22.92 -8.60 -8.17
N GLU A 570 22.75 -7.69 -7.22
CA GLU A 570 23.26 -7.83 -5.87
C GLU A 570 22.13 -7.66 -4.86
N VAL A 571 22.12 -8.49 -3.82
CA VAL A 571 21.08 -8.45 -2.79
C VAL A 571 21.47 -7.48 -1.68
N PHE A 572 20.56 -6.58 -1.34
CA PHE A 572 20.71 -5.60 -0.27
C PHE A 572 19.51 -5.60 0.67
N THR A 573 19.68 -4.91 1.79
CA THR A 573 18.62 -4.64 2.76
C THR A 573 18.60 -3.17 3.11
N ASN A 574 17.41 -2.57 3.18
CA ASN A 574 17.26 -1.15 3.54
C ASN A 574 17.17 -0.95 5.07
N ALA A 575 17.05 0.30 5.52
CA ALA A 575 16.97 0.64 6.95
C ALA A 575 15.72 0.07 7.66
N LEU A 576 14.70 -0.37 6.90
CA LEU A 576 13.48 -1.01 7.41
C LEU A 576 13.58 -2.55 7.38
N ASN A 577 14.78 -3.09 7.19
CA ASN A 577 15.04 -4.52 7.06
C ASN A 577 14.30 -5.19 5.88
N GLN A 578 14.00 -4.43 4.82
CA GLN A 578 13.38 -4.97 3.60
C GLN A 578 14.47 -5.36 2.62
N THR A 579 14.45 -6.61 2.16
CA THR A 579 15.43 -7.16 1.22
C THR A 579 15.03 -6.88 -0.22
N TYR A 580 16.00 -6.55 -1.07
CA TYR A 580 15.79 -6.27 -2.48
C TYR A 580 16.98 -6.68 -3.34
N LEU A 581 16.69 -7.02 -4.60
CA LEU A 581 17.68 -7.15 -5.67
C LEU A 581 17.95 -5.78 -6.26
N TYR A 582 19.22 -5.42 -6.44
CA TYR A 582 19.67 -4.22 -7.13
C TYR A 582 20.45 -4.59 -8.39
N CYS A 583 20.03 -4.06 -9.54
CA CYS A 583 20.73 -4.21 -10.80
C CYS A 583 21.74 -3.07 -10.98
N THR A 584 23.03 -3.38 -11.01
CA THR A 584 24.10 -2.37 -11.07
C THR A 584 24.12 -1.59 -12.39
N SER A 585 23.73 -2.20 -13.50
CA SER A 585 23.74 -1.58 -14.82
C SER A 585 22.52 -0.71 -15.11
N SER A 586 21.35 -1.06 -14.59
CA SER A 586 20.11 -0.31 -14.84
C SER A 586 19.65 0.57 -13.67
N GLY A 587 20.21 0.39 -12.47
CA GLY A 587 19.75 1.02 -11.23
C GLY A 587 18.37 0.54 -10.76
N ALA A 588 17.83 -0.53 -11.37
CA ALA A 588 16.53 -1.08 -10.99
C ALA A 588 16.62 -1.84 -9.65
N THR A 589 15.53 -1.80 -8.88
CA THR A 589 15.37 -2.51 -7.60
C THR A 589 14.10 -3.34 -7.59
N ALA A 590 14.18 -4.55 -7.04
CA ALA A 590 13.04 -5.45 -6.86
C ALA A 590 13.03 -5.98 -5.42
N TYR A 591 12.03 -5.55 -4.63
CA TYR A 591 11.85 -5.94 -3.23
C TYR A 591 11.14 -7.28 -3.14
N PHE A 592 11.58 -8.17 -2.26
CA PHE A 592 11.02 -9.50 -2.12
C PHE A 592 11.00 -9.98 -0.67
N ILE A 593 10.17 -10.99 -0.41
CA ILE A 593 10.10 -11.73 0.84
C ILE A 593 10.36 -13.20 0.53
N ASN A 594 11.22 -13.82 1.34
CA ASN A 594 11.37 -15.28 1.40
C ASN A 594 11.03 -15.71 2.84
N ASN A 595 9.93 -16.43 3.02
CA ASN A 595 9.44 -16.85 4.33
C ASN A 595 9.70 -18.32 4.65
N GLY A 596 10.54 -19.00 3.85
CA GLY A 596 10.82 -20.43 3.99
C GLY A 596 9.71 -21.35 3.49
N THR A 597 8.69 -20.83 2.81
CA THR A 597 7.68 -21.63 2.09
C THR A 597 7.45 -21.05 0.70
N LEU A 598 7.35 -19.73 0.63
CA LEU A 598 7.22 -18.95 -0.59
C LEU A 598 8.38 -17.95 -0.72
N PHE A 599 8.80 -17.74 -1.95
CA PHE A 599 9.53 -16.55 -2.39
C PHE A 599 8.58 -15.68 -3.20
N PHE A 600 8.45 -14.39 -2.91
CA PHE A 600 7.61 -13.50 -3.72
C PHE A 600 8.06 -12.05 -3.71
N PHE A 601 7.80 -11.34 -4.81
CA PHE A 601 8.11 -9.92 -4.93
C PHE A 601 6.99 -9.04 -4.36
N THR A 602 7.38 -7.95 -3.69
CA THR A 602 6.47 -6.98 -3.08
C THR A 602 6.44 -5.65 -3.82
N ALA A 603 7.55 -5.22 -4.42
CA ALA A 603 7.62 -3.98 -5.18
C ALA A 603 8.75 -4.00 -6.22
N TYR A 604 8.60 -3.19 -7.27
CA TYR A 604 9.62 -2.96 -8.29
C TYR A 604 9.77 -1.47 -8.58
N TYR A 605 11.01 -0.99 -8.68
CA TYR A 605 11.33 0.37 -9.07
C TYR A 605 12.44 0.37 -10.12
N GLY A 606 12.20 0.98 -11.28
CA GLY A 606 13.18 1.07 -12.35
C GLY A 606 12.53 1.03 -13.73
N LYS A 607 13.37 0.94 -14.77
CA LYS A 607 12.89 0.79 -16.15
C LYS A 607 12.30 -0.60 -16.38
N LYS A 608 11.22 -0.70 -17.14
CA LYS A 608 10.40 -1.94 -17.31
C LYS A 608 10.84 -2.82 -18.48
N ASP A 609 11.81 -2.36 -19.25
CA ASP A 609 12.46 -3.05 -20.37
C ASP A 609 13.73 -3.81 -19.94
N THR A 610 13.97 -3.95 -18.63
CA THR A 610 15.18 -4.58 -18.09
C THR A 610 14.97 -6.05 -17.77
N LEU A 611 16.07 -6.83 -17.73
CA LEU A 611 16.05 -8.24 -17.33
C LEU A 611 15.47 -8.43 -15.92
N LEU A 612 15.82 -7.56 -14.96
CA LEU A 612 15.30 -7.64 -13.59
C LEU A 612 13.79 -7.43 -13.54
N HIS A 613 13.21 -6.57 -14.39
CA HIS A 613 11.76 -6.43 -14.49
C HIS A 613 11.08 -7.69 -15.03
N GLN A 614 11.67 -8.33 -16.04
CA GLN A 614 11.15 -9.58 -16.57
C GLN A 614 11.21 -10.68 -15.52
N PHE A 615 12.31 -10.76 -14.75
CA PHE A 615 12.42 -11.68 -13.61
C PHE A 615 11.42 -11.37 -12.49
N TYR A 616 11.19 -10.09 -12.17
CA TYR A 616 10.16 -9.67 -11.20
C TYR A 616 8.75 -10.15 -11.59
N LEU A 617 8.44 -10.17 -12.88
CA LEU A 617 7.17 -10.68 -13.40
C LEU A 617 7.15 -12.21 -13.45
N GLY A 618 8.19 -12.86 -13.98
CA GLY A 618 8.23 -14.31 -14.17
C GLY A 618 8.42 -15.11 -12.87
N ALA A 619 9.21 -14.60 -11.93
CA ALA A 619 9.39 -15.18 -10.60
C ALA A 619 8.55 -14.45 -9.53
N HIS A 620 7.37 -13.93 -9.90
CA HIS A 620 6.58 -13.08 -9.02
C HIS A 620 6.25 -13.73 -7.67
N LYS A 621 5.91 -15.02 -7.69
CA LYS A 621 5.62 -15.83 -6.51
C LYS A 621 5.96 -17.29 -6.79
N VAL A 622 6.88 -17.86 -6.02
CA VAL A 622 7.44 -19.19 -6.23
C VAL A 622 7.26 -20.01 -4.97
N LEU A 623 6.66 -21.21 -5.11
CA LEU A 623 6.61 -22.22 -4.06
C LEU A 623 7.95 -22.92 -3.96
N LEU A 624 8.53 -22.92 -2.75
CA LEU A 624 9.87 -23.47 -2.49
C LEU A 624 9.86 -24.99 -2.22
N GLY A 625 8.73 -25.65 -2.43
CA GLY A 625 8.58 -27.10 -2.42
C GLY A 625 8.19 -27.64 -3.79
N TYR A 626 8.63 -28.86 -4.12
CA TYR A 626 8.26 -29.52 -5.36
C TYR A 626 7.02 -30.40 -5.18
N TYR A 627 5.91 -29.98 -5.79
CA TYR A 627 4.63 -30.67 -5.75
C TYR A 627 4.06 -30.75 -7.17
N PRO A 628 4.17 -31.90 -7.85
CA PRO A 628 3.72 -32.05 -9.23
C PRO A 628 2.25 -31.61 -9.38
N GLY A 629 2.00 -30.71 -10.33
CA GLY A 629 0.66 -30.19 -10.62
C GLY A 629 0.15 -29.11 -9.66
N ALA A 630 0.86 -28.78 -8.57
CA ALA A 630 0.47 -27.69 -7.69
C ALA A 630 0.70 -26.35 -8.39
N GLU A 631 -0.36 -25.56 -8.51
CA GLU A 631 -0.31 -24.22 -9.07
C GLU A 631 -0.31 -23.15 -7.97
N VAL A 632 0.51 -22.12 -8.16
CA VAL A 632 0.53 -20.93 -7.33
C VAL A 632 0.01 -19.76 -8.13
N THR A 633 -1.02 -19.11 -7.63
CA THR A 633 -1.61 -17.92 -8.27
C THR A 633 -1.31 -16.65 -7.48
N ASP A 634 -1.23 -15.52 -8.20
CA ASP A 634 -1.08 -14.18 -7.63
C ASP A 634 -1.64 -13.10 -8.59
N ARG A 635 -1.72 -11.86 -8.10
CA ARG A 635 -2.11 -10.68 -8.89
C ARG A 635 -0.91 -9.79 -9.18
N LEU A 636 -0.87 -9.25 -10.40
CA LEU A 636 0.20 -8.37 -10.87
C LEU A 636 -0.30 -6.94 -11.04
N MET A 637 0.66 -6.01 -10.99
CA MET A 637 0.41 -4.64 -11.46
C MET A 637 0.16 -4.65 -12.99
N THR A 638 -0.81 -3.87 -13.44
CA THR A 638 -1.29 -3.86 -14.84
C THR A 638 -0.37 -3.11 -15.80
N ASP A 639 0.60 -2.40 -15.27
CA ASP A 639 1.52 -1.53 -15.99
C ASP A 639 2.47 -2.27 -16.94
N ALA A 640 2.69 -3.56 -16.73
CA ALA A 640 3.52 -4.38 -17.60
C ALA A 640 2.82 -4.80 -18.91
N PHE A 641 1.48 -4.88 -18.96
CA PHE A 641 0.75 -5.50 -20.07
C PHE A 641 -0.03 -4.52 -20.95
N PHE A 642 -0.39 -3.34 -20.42
CA PHE A 642 -1.25 -2.39 -21.13
C PHE A 642 -0.51 -1.10 -21.53
N ALA A 643 -0.75 -0.66 -22.76
CA ALA A 643 -0.24 0.61 -23.26
C ALA A 643 -0.80 1.80 -22.46
N ALA A 644 -0.09 2.94 -22.49
CA ALA A 644 -0.48 4.14 -21.74
C ALA A 644 -1.93 4.60 -22.00
N PRO A 645 -2.48 4.62 -23.24
CA PRO A 645 -3.83 5.09 -23.48
C PRO A 645 -4.92 4.28 -22.75
N VAL A 646 -4.76 2.95 -22.70
CA VAL A 646 -5.71 2.05 -22.01
C VAL A 646 -5.65 2.28 -20.50
N ARG A 647 -4.44 2.43 -19.95
CA ARG A 647 -4.26 2.71 -18.52
C ARG A 647 -4.82 4.09 -18.13
N ILE A 648 -4.58 5.10 -18.96
CA ILE A 648 -5.16 6.45 -18.77
C ILE A 648 -6.68 6.38 -18.70
N LEU A 649 -7.32 5.61 -19.59
CA LEU A 649 -8.77 5.41 -19.55
C LEU A 649 -9.22 4.73 -18.25
N GLN A 650 -8.47 3.75 -17.76
CA GLN A 650 -8.76 3.12 -16.47
C GLN A 650 -8.62 4.09 -15.31
N ASP A 651 -7.64 5.00 -15.31
CA ASP A 651 -7.44 5.92 -14.20
C ASP A 651 -8.66 6.80 -13.92
N PHE A 652 -9.43 7.17 -14.95
CA PHE A 652 -10.70 7.89 -14.79
C PHE A 652 -11.79 7.07 -14.07
N THR A 653 -11.80 5.75 -14.26
CA THR A 653 -12.83 4.86 -13.70
C THR A 653 -12.36 4.11 -12.47
N ALA A 654 -11.05 4.07 -12.20
CA ALA A 654 -10.42 3.22 -11.18
C ALA A 654 -11.06 3.33 -9.77
N PRO A 655 -11.45 4.51 -9.26
CA PRO A 655 -12.14 4.60 -7.98
C PRO A 655 -13.49 3.86 -7.95
N PHE A 656 -14.10 3.63 -9.11
CA PHE A 656 -15.40 3.01 -9.27
C PHE A 656 -15.29 1.56 -9.73
N PHE A 657 -14.49 1.25 -10.74
CA PHE A 657 -14.28 -0.11 -11.24
C PHE A 657 -12.99 -0.20 -12.08
N HIS A 658 -12.40 -1.40 -12.08
CA HIS A 658 -11.31 -1.77 -12.99
C HIS A 658 -11.87 -2.61 -14.11
N PHE A 659 -11.44 -2.32 -15.33
CA PHE A 659 -11.78 -3.11 -16.52
C PHE A 659 -10.56 -3.82 -17.10
N ILE A 660 -9.34 -3.50 -16.64
CA ILE A 660 -8.12 -4.25 -16.92
C ILE A 660 -7.56 -4.85 -15.61
N GLY A 661 -7.00 -6.04 -15.71
CA GLY A 661 -6.33 -6.75 -14.62
C GLY A 661 -5.09 -7.48 -15.13
N ALA A 662 -4.26 -7.97 -14.21
CA ALA A 662 -3.15 -8.84 -14.56
C ALA A 662 -3.04 -9.97 -13.54
N SER A 663 -2.85 -11.19 -14.04
CA SER A 663 -2.77 -12.43 -13.26
C SER A 663 -1.41 -13.08 -13.45
N TYR A 664 -1.00 -13.83 -12.43
CA TYR A 664 0.19 -14.64 -12.40
C TYR A 664 -0.17 -16.05 -11.97
N THR A 665 0.36 -17.03 -12.70
CA THR A 665 0.32 -18.44 -12.30
C THR A 665 1.72 -19.02 -12.44
N SER A 666 2.14 -19.85 -11.49
CA SER A 666 3.38 -20.63 -11.57
C SER A 666 3.16 -22.07 -11.15
N ARG A 667 3.88 -22.98 -11.81
CA ARG A 667 3.89 -24.41 -11.55
C ARG A 667 5.28 -24.98 -11.76
N GLN A 668 5.60 -26.08 -11.09
CA GLN A 668 6.80 -26.85 -11.39
C GLN A 668 6.49 -27.86 -12.50
N GLU A 669 7.10 -27.70 -13.67
CA GLU A 669 6.77 -28.44 -14.89
C GLU A 669 7.54 -29.76 -14.99
N GLU A 670 8.86 -29.71 -14.74
CA GLU A 670 9.75 -30.85 -14.92
C GLU A 670 10.68 -31.02 -13.72
N ALA A 671 10.91 -32.26 -13.32
CA ALA A 671 11.89 -32.65 -12.32
C ALA A 671 12.58 -33.95 -12.74
N ASP A 672 13.87 -34.10 -12.42
CA ASP A 672 14.60 -35.35 -12.63
C ASP A 672 14.14 -36.48 -11.69
N THR A 673 13.73 -36.15 -10.45
CA THR A 673 13.14 -37.11 -9.51
C THR A 673 12.01 -36.49 -8.66
N ARG A 674 11.09 -37.32 -8.14
CA ARG A 674 9.92 -36.85 -7.37
C ARG A 674 10.26 -36.35 -5.96
N HIS A 675 11.25 -36.93 -5.29
CA HIS A 675 11.53 -36.68 -3.86
C HIS A 675 12.73 -35.77 -3.62
N HIS A 676 13.76 -35.84 -4.47
CA HIS A 676 15.01 -35.08 -4.31
C HIS A 676 15.50 -34.57 -5.67
N PRO A 677 14.76 -33.65 -6.31
CA PRO A 677 15.15 -33.18 -7.62
C PRO A 677 16.49 -32.45 -7.55
N LYS A 678 17.43 -32.85 -8.40
CA LYS A 678 18.69 -32.13 -8.64
C LYS A 678 18.56 -31.12 -9.77
N LYS A 679 17.57 -31.34 -10.65
CA LYS A 679 17.18 -30.44 -11.71
C LYS A 679 15.67 -30.21 -11.70
N LEU A 680 15.26 -28.95 -11.77
CA LEU A 680 13.86 -28.54 -11.74
C LEU A 680 13.61 -27.40 -12.71
N VAL A 681 12.49 -27.44 -13.43
CA VAL A 681 12.01 -26.32 -14.23
C VAL A 681 10.74 -25.75 -13.62
N ILE A 682 10.77 -24.45 -13.33
CA ILE A 682 9.59 -23.69 -12.92
C ILE A 682 9.07 -22.97 -14.16
N GLU A 683 7.82 -23.23 -14.52
CA GLU A 683 7.12 -22.47 -15.54
C GLU A 683 6.16 -21.49 -14.86
N SER A 684 6.10 -20.27 -15.39
CA SER A 684 5.14 -19.28 -14.98
C SER A 684 4.51 -18.62 -16.18
N GLN A 685 3.26 -18.20 -16.02
CA GLN A 685 2.50 -17.48 -17.02
C GLN A 685 1.92 -16.23 -16.39
N CYS A 686 2.21 -15.09 -16.99
CA CYS A 686 1.62 -13.81 -16.65
C CYS A 686 0.65 -13.41 -17.78
N GLN A 687 -0.55 -12.95 -17.43
CA GLN A 687 -1.56 -12.55 -18.41
C GLN A 687 -2.14 -11.19 -18.07
N GLY A 688 -2.24 -10.30 -19.07
CA GLY A 688 -3.04 -9.08 -18.99
C GLY A 688 -4.46 -9.36 -19.48
N GLU A 689 -5.45 -9.09 -18.65
CA GLU A 689 -6.87 -9.38 -18.89
C GLU A 689 -7.66 -8.07 -19.03
N MET A 690 -8.56 -8.00 -20.02
CA MET A 690 -9.54 -6.91 -20.15
C MET A 690 -10.93 -7.51 -20.32
N GLY A 691 -11.71 -7.51 -19.25
CA GLY A 691 -12.91 -8.35 -19.16
C GLY A 691 -12.56 -9.82 -19.37
N ASN A 692 -13.19 -10.47 -20.34
CA ASN A 692 -12.94 -11.90 -20.66
C ASN A 692 -11.88 -12.10 -21.75
N ARG A 693 -11.18 -11.04 -22.19
CA ARG A 693 -10.18 -11.12 -23.26
C ARG A 693 -8.77 -11.03 -22.69
N VAL A 694 -7.88 -11.91 -23.15
CA VAL A 694 -6.44 -11.85 -22.88
C VAL A 694 -5.79 -10.90 -23.88
N TYR A 695 -5.12 -9.85 -23.39
CA TYR A 695 -4.50 -8.81 -24.20
C TYR A 695 -3.01 -9.07 -24.47
N GLY A 696 -2.33 -9.73 -23.53
CA GLY A 696 -0.92 -10.08 -23.68
C GLY A 696 -0.50 -11.12 -22.67
N THR A 697 0.42 -11.98 -23.08
CA THR A 697 0.95 -13.06 -22.23
C THR A 697 2.47 -12.99 -22.18
N MET A 698 3.02 -13.43 -21.05
CA MET A 698 4.44 -13.67 -20.88
C MET A 698 4.61 -15.01 -20.18
N THR A 699 5.32 -15.93 -20.83
CA THR A 699 5.71 -17.20 -20.21
C THR A 699 7.17 -17.09 -19.79
N THR A 700 7.49 -17.54 -18.58
CA THR A 700 8.87 -17.60 -18.10
C THR A 700 9.19 -19.02 -17.64
N ARG A 701 10.33 -19.54 -18.06
CA ARG A 701 10.89 -20.82 -17.59
C ARG A 701 12.19 -20.58 -16.84
N ILE A 702 12.25 -21.04 -15.60
CA ILE A 702 13.42 -20.93 -14.74
C ILE A 702 13.97 -22.33 -14.52
N THR A 703 15.16 -22.60 -15.05
CA THR A 703 15.85 -23.88 -14.87
C THR A 703 16.78 -23.79 -13.68
N LEU A 704 16.57 -24.67 -12.71
CA LEU A 704 17.37 -24.84 -11.52
C LEU A 704 18.19 -26.13 -11.63
N GLU A 705 19.47 -26.05 -11.31
CA GLU A 705 20.35 -27.21 -11.22
C GLU A 705 21.50 -26.88 -10.27
N ASN A 706 22.03 -27.88 -9.56
CA ASN A 706 23.16 -27.69 -8.63
C ASN A 706 22.90 -26.58 -7.58
N HIS A 707 21.70 -26.53 -6.99
CA HIS A 707 21.33 -25.56 -5.94
C HIS A 707 21.34 -24.08 -6.38
N ARG A 708 21.31 -23.79 -7.69
CA ARG A 708 21.28 -22.43 -8.23
C ARG A 708 20.36 -22.29 -9.44
N ILE A 709 20.01 -21.04 -9.75
CA ILE A 709 19.37 -20.68 -11.02
C ILE A 709 20.43 -20.79 -12.11
N GLN A 710 20.24 -21.67 -13.10
CA GLN A 710 21.18 -21.81 -14.23
C GLN A 710 20.77 -20.96 -15.42
N GLN A 711 19.47 -20.97 -15.75
CA GLN A 711 18.96 -20.31 -16.93
C GLN A 711 17.56 -19.78 -16.67
N ILE A 712 17.27 -18.60 -17.23
CA ILE A 712 15.92 -18.05 -17.27
C ILE A 712 15.59 -17.75 -18.73
N GLU A 713 14.46 -18.28 -19.19
CA GLU A 713 13.91 -18.04 -20.52
C GLU A 713 12.61 -17.25 -20.40
N PHE A 714 12.54 -16.11 -21.09
CA PHE A 714 11.36 -15.28 -21.17
C PHE A 714 10.79 -15.34 -22.58
N ILE A 715 9.51 -15.66 -22.71
CA ILE A 715 8.77 -15.73 -23.97
C ILE A 715 7.63 -14.71 -23.91
N ARG A 716 7.71 -13.67 -24.74
CA ARG A 716 6.70 -12.61 -24.79
C ARG A 716 6.38 -12.26 -26.23
N ASN A 717 5.11 -12.41 -26.66
CA ASN A 717 4.66 -12.10 -28.02
C ASN A 717 5.61 -12.64 -29.11
N SER A 718 6.01 -13.91 -28.98
CA SER A 718 6.95 -14.61 -29.88
C SER A 718 8.41 -14.15 -29.87
N ARG A 719 8.80 -13.21 -29.00
CA ARG A 719 10.21 -12.90 -28.71
C ARG A 719 10.69 -13.75 -27.54
N LYS A 720 11.85 -14.38 -27.71
CA LYS A 720 12.52 -15.20 -26.71
C LYS A 720 13.78 -14.48 -26.24
N THR A 721 13.91 -14.28 -24.93
CA THR A 721 15.13 -13.78 -24.29
C THR A 721 15.64 -14.85 -23.34
N ILE A 722 16.91 -15.22 -23.48
CA ILE A 722 17.57 -16.20 -22.62
C ILE A 722 18.61 -15.47 -21.77
N ALA A 723 18.59 -15.73 -20.47
CA ALA A 723 19.59 -15.29 -19.53
C ALA A 723 20.26 -16.50 -18.88
N GLN A 724 21.56 -16.68 -19.10
CA GLN A 724 22.35 -17.74 -18.47
C GLN A 724 23.09 -17.17 -17.25
N CYS A 725 22.92 -17.82 -16.09
CA CYS A 725 23.67 -17.47 -14.90
C CYS A 725 25.10 -18.01 -15.03
N ILE A 726 26.10 -17.14 -14.87
CA ILE A 726 27.51 -17.51 -15.01
C ILE A 726 28.23 -17.70 -13.66
N ASP A 727 27.55 -17.35 -12.55
CA ASP A 727 28.06 -17.49 -11.18
C ASP A 727 27.82 -18.89 -10.58
#